data_AF-W6QK49-F1
#
_entry.id   AF-W6QK49-F1
#
_cell.length_a   1.000
_cell.length_b   1.000
_cell.length_c   1.000
_cell.angle_alpha   90.00
_cell.angle_beta   90.00
_cell.angle_gamma   90.00
#
_symmetry.space_group_name_H-M   'P 1'
#
loop_
_entity.id
_entity.type
_entity.pdbx_description
1 polymer ?
#
loop_
_entity_poly.entity_id
_entity_poly.type
_entity_poly.pdbx_seq_one_letter_code
_entity_poly.pdbx_strand_id
1 'polypeptide(L)'
;MDFNAFARGFDQPMGHDTQGDNELRQWKPSVISFGNSFVNVKSRLVLESQQPRLEICIGKRVNGLLIFTAEDCDFHFAREGIELDDAETFRQYRASLPRIFADGKRVWDTAYLVKVHMRRPPVVIGFPPENASPSTLQDWERLLGVQDNLILWGQWSDPAWRFLSKGWKLMSGLEYLLRLPFGDTDPVTLDSLLRRPYGSIDPATLAPPQAVWFYRKHPANQEPRVVPKWLEDPSGVKPSIAWQLPGPYFLNDHDRQGRLVQASYVERAFARDLVTSVFNLNIRHRAIITTISGNGMRHRIHVKLNCEGRPPTLTAMASVSFLLLDEISAAEPVTEGDFKAKGYKGTVVDDETLGDFIIDYYGHLDWTDESERKIVMTTKPNTLPIDQQIAALTTAGTKTLVYGDKGENHGLGFSLSRTILAHGTELNFTSPDYFVLSIEMLSSLPSQIAKERLQYVRNFCHLDPTQEEAFTKSTTAITVGVSLIHGPPGTGKTTTAVAIVLAMMALQIKVLLTSASNKGVDNLTLALIRALNRDSRLKSWCEQVVRFRTPSYHMSAVRAESQNQRPTLRRRPIISQSDLEMEPIQMHSLVFDHIAEHPNDPECVELRELCDRDTSDNHPLNLQDVIKLKSLYGKIVSTVLAKSKVVATTLSNASQ
;
A
#
# COMPACT_ATOMS: atom_id res chain seq x y z
N MET A 1 -9.70 -1.63 -17.48
CA MET A 1 -10.31 -2.59 -16.53
C MET A 1 -11.19 -1.84 -15.54
N ASP A 2 -12.29 -2.45 -15.11
CA ASP A 2 -13.25 -1.91 -14.15
C ASP A 2 -12.63 -1.80 -12.74
N PHE A 3 -12.57 -0.59 -12.19
CA PHE A 3 -12.09 -0.33 -10.81
C PHE A 3 -12.87 -1.15 -9.78
N ASN A 4 -14.13 -1.51 -10.05
CA ASN A 4 -14.91 -2.38 -9.18
C ASN A 4 -14.41 -3.82 -9.18
N ALA A 5 -13.72 -4.29 -10.22
CA ALA A 5 -13.06 -5.61 -10.22
C ALA A 5 -11.80 -5.60 -9.32
N PHE A 6 -11.06 -4.50 -9.30
CA PHE A 6 -9.92 -4.29 -8.41
C PHE A 6 -10.35 -4.12 -6.93
N ALA A 7 -11.37 -3.30 -6.67
CA ALA A 7 -11.94 -3.13 -5.33
C ALA A 7 -12.52 -4.44 -4.80
N ARG A 8 -13.14 -5.26 -5.67
CA ARG A 8 -13.55 -6.63 -5.33
C ARG A 8 -12.37 -7.50 -4.90
N GLY A 9 -11.16 -7.33 -5.46
CA GLY A 9 -9.96 -8.04 -5.00
C GLY A 9 -9.45 -7.61 -3.62
N PHE A 10 -9.80 -6.41 -3.15
CA PHE A 10 -9.47 -5.92 -1.80
C PHE A 10 -10.43 -6.44 -0.74
N ASP A 11 -11.72 -6.54 -1.07
CA ASP A 11 -12.77 -7.04 -0.17
C ASP A 11 -12.99 -8.55 -0.29
N GLN A 12 -12.46 -9.17 -1.35
CA GLN A 12 -12.56 -10.61 -1.52
C GLN A 12 -11.31 -11.31 -1.00
N PRO A 13 -11.51 -12.39 -0.24
CA PRO A 13 -10.47 -13.36 0.06
C PRO A 13 -9.60 -13.71 -1.15
N MET A 14 -8.40 -13.12 -1.25
CA MET A 14 -7.38 -13.44 -2.25
C MET A 14 -6.74 -14.79 -1.90
N GLY A 15 -7.42 -15.88 -2.22
CA GLY A 15 -6.94 -17.21 -1.89
C GLY A 15 -7.71 -18.30 -2.62
N HIS A 16 -7.06 -19.45 -2.72
CA HIS A 16 -7.66 -20.67 -3.22
C HIS A 16 -7.90 -21.62 -2.07
N ASP A 17 -9.08 -22.22 -2.13
CA ASP A 17 -9.46 -23.34 -1.32
C ASP A 17 -9.21 -24.65 -2.06
N THR A 18 -8.96 -25.71 -1.30
CA THR A 18 -8.91 -27.07 -1.83
C THR A 18 -10.34 -27.51 -2.17
N GLN A 19 -10.67 -27.67 -3.46
CA GLN A 19 -11.93 -28.31 -3.87
C GLN A 19 -11.82 -29.81 -3.59
N GLY A 20 -12.52 -30.31 -2.57
CA GLY A 20 -12.64 -31.76 -2.35
C GLY A 20 -12.95 -32.20 -0.93
N ASP A 21 -12.55 -31.45 0.09
CA ASP A 21 -12.64 -31.93 1.48
C ASP A 21 -13.56 -31.06 2.35
N ASN A 22 -14.85 -31.07 2.02
CA ASN A 22 -15.91 -30.62 2.95
C ASN A 22 -15.76 -31.27 4.32
N GLU A 23 -15.19 -32.48 4.39
CA GLU A 23 -15.04 -33.24 5.62
C GLU A 23 -13.99 -32.65 6.58
N LEU A 24 -12.86 -32.13 6.09
CA LEU A 24 -11.83 -31.51 6.95
C LEU A 24 -12.34 -30.21 7.58
N ARG A 25 -13.22 -29.52 6.87
CA ARG A 25 -13.82 -28.22 7.26
C ARG A 25 -15.02 -28.36 8.20
N GLN A 26 -15.58 -29.56 8.30
CA GLN A 26 -16.65 -29.87 9.22
C GLN A 26 -16.11 -29.94 10.65
N TRP A 27 -16.90 -29.42 11.59
CA TRP A 27 -16.60 -29.52 13.01
C TRP A 27 -16.75 -30.95 13.48
N LYS A 28 -15.65 -31.54 13.93
CA LYS A 28 -15.62 -32.91 14.45
C LYS A 28 -15.46 -32.91 15.96
N PRO A 29 -16.17 -33.80 16.68
CA PRO A 29 -15.87 -34.05 18.09
C PRO A 29 -14.41 -34.48 18.23
N SER A 30 -13.71 -33.86 19.16
CA SER A 30 -12.29 -34.14 19.40
C SER A 30 -11.97 -33.98 20.88
N VAL A 31 -10.84 -34.50 21.29
CA VAL A 31 -10.34 -34.36 22.66
C VAL A 31 -8.92 -33.83 22.59
N ILE A 32 -8.63 -32.78 23.33
CA ILE A 32 -7.26 -32.29 23.50
C ILE A 32 -6.74 -32.85 24.80
N SER A 33 -5.54 -33.44 24.78
CA SER A 33 -4.82 -33.83 25.99
C SER A 33 -3.51 -33.07 26.11
N PHE A 34 -3.14 -32.75 27.35
CA PHE A 34 -1.89 -32.11 27.73
C PHE A 34 -1.52 -32.57 29.15
N GLY A 35 -0.31 -33.11 29.30
CA GLY A 35 0.07 -33.82 30.52
C GLY A 35 -0.94 -34.93 30.87
N ASN A 36 -1.46 -34.92 32.10
CA ASN A 36 -2.49 -35.86 32.58
C ASN A 36 -3.93 -35.31 32.48
N SER A 37 -4.13 -34.15 31.83
CA SER A 37 -5.44 -33.50 31.69
C SER A 37 -5.98 -33.62 30.27
N PHE A 38 -7.31 -33.50 30.13
CA PHE A 38 -7.96 -33.47 28.83
C PHE A 38 -9.18 -32.55 28.80
N VAL A 39 -9.50 -32.03 27.62
CA VAL A 39 -10.65 -31.16 27.36
C VAL A 39 -11.40 -31.66 26.13
N ASN A 40 -12.73 -31.73 26.25
CA ASN A 40 -13.61 -32.05 25.14
C ASN A 40 -13.81 -30.83 24.26
N VAL A 41 -13.48 -30.95 22.98
CA VAL A 41 -13.59 -29.85 22.02
C VAL A 41 -14.29 -30.29 20.75
N LYS A 42 -14.57 -29.33 19.88
CA LYS A 42 -14.73 -29.61 18.46
C LYS A 42 -13.53 -29.03 17.74
N SER A 43 -13.03 -29.75 16.75
CA SER A 43 -11.95 -29.29 15.89
C SER A 43 -12.35 -29.32 14.42
N ARG A 44 -11.69 -28.51 13.63
CA ARG A 44 -11.70 -28.60 12.16
C ARG A 44 -10.36 -28.13 11.61
N LEU A 45 -9.99 -28.64 10.45
CA LEU A 45 -8.79 -28.19 9.75
C LEU A 45 -9.21 -27.37 8.54
N VAL A 46 -8.65 -26.16 8.45
CA VAL A 46 -8.84 -25.28 7.30
C VAL A 46 -7.55 -25.28 6.50
N LEU A 47 -7.57 -25.95 5.36
CA LEU A 47 -6.48 -25.96 4.39
C LEU A 47 -6.82 -24.94 3.30
N GLU A 48 -6.00 -23.91 3.21
CA GLU A 48 -6.13 -22.88 2.19
C GLU A 48 -4.75 -22.42 1.72
N SER A 49 -4.73 -21.69 0.62
CA SER A 49 -3.49 -21.13 0.06
C SER A 49 -2.87 -20.00 0.92
N GLN A 50 -3.65 -19.30 1.75
CA GLN A 50 -3.13 -18.17 2.51
C GLN A 50 -2.46 -18.61 3.80
N GLN A 51 -3.20 -19.24 4.71
CA GLN A 51 -2.66 -19.72 5.99
C GLN A 51 -3.44 -20.97 6.48
N PRO A 52 -2.91 -22.19 6.21
CA PRO A 52 -3.47 -23.42 6.76
C PRO A 52 -3.50 -23.36 8.29
N ARG A 53 -4.56 -23.90 8.89
CA ARG A 53 -4.76 -23.81 10.35
C ARG A 53 -5.67 -24.90 10.90
N LEU A 54 -5.48 -25.18 12.18
CA LEU A 54 -6.37 -25.98 13.01
C LEU A 54 -7.21 -25.04 13.88
N GLU A 55 -8.53 -25.14 13.78
CA GLU A 55 -9.46 -24.37 14.60
C GLU A 55 -10.14 -25.27 15.62
N ILE A 56 -10.24 -24.78 16.85
CA ILE A 56 -10.78 -25.49 18.01
C ILE A 56 -11.84 -24.61 18.69
N CYS A 57 -12.96 -25.21 19.11
CA CYS A 57 -13.92 -24.56 20.00
C CYS A 57 -14.31 -25.47 21.17
N ILE A 58 -14.52 -24.85 22.34
CA ILE A 58 -14.96 -25.53 23.56
C ILE A 58 -16.49 -25.44 23.65
N GLY A 59 -17.17 -26.58 23.51
CA GLY A 59 -18.62 -26.65 23.52
C GLY A 59 -19.27 -26.09 22.25
N LYS A 60 -19.68 -24.81 22.29
CA LYS A 60 -20.33 -24.10 21.17
C LYS A 60 -19.39 -23.06 20.57
N ARG A 61 -19.50 -22.80 19.27
CA ARG A 61 -18.71 -21.78 18.55
C ARG A 61 -18.85 -20.37 19.13
N VAL A 62 -20.01 -20.05 19.72
CA VAL A 62 -20.25 -18.74 20.37
C VAL A 62 -19.39 -18.52 21.62
N ASN A 63 -18.76 -19.58 22.16
CA ASN A 63 -17.89 -19.50 23.33
C ASN A 63 -16.44 -19.10 22.98
N GLY A 64 -16.16 -18.72 21.73
CA GLY A 64 -14.83 -18.38 21.24
C GLY A 64 -14.14 -19.52 20.47
N LEU A 65 -13.03 -19.17 19.82
CA LEU A 65 -12.20 -20.05 18.99
C LEU A 65 -10.74 -19.97 19.42
N LEU A 66 -10.08 -21.13 19.47
CA LEU A 66 -8.63 -21.27 19.55
C LEU A 66 -8.12 -21.67 18.16
N ILE A 67 -7.21 -20.88 17.60
CA ILE A 67 -6.70 -21.08 16.25
C ILE A 67 -5.18 -21.28 16.29
N PHE A 68 -4.76 -22.43 15.77
CA PHE A 68 -3.36 -22.80 15.61
C PHE A 68 -3.02 -22.69 14.12
N THR A 69 -2.17 -21.72 13.77
CA THR A 69 -1.78 -21.48 12.38
C THR A 69 -0.55 -22.32 12.02
N ALA A 70 -0.39 -22.72 10.76
CA ALA A 70 0.84 -23.34 10.26
C ALA A 70 2.06 -22.41 10.38
N GLU A 71 1.83 -21.12 10.58
CA GLU A 71 2.89 -20.17 10.80
C GLU A 71 3.51 -20.24 12.18
N ASP A 72 2.64 -20.37 13.19
CA ASP A 72 2.98 -20.29 14.60
C ASP A 72 3.14 -21.67 15.25
N CYS A 73 2.75 -22.74 14.55
CA CYS A 73 2.74 -24.11 15.06
C CYS A 73 3.31 -25.11 14.04
N ASP A 74 4.02 -26.12 14.55
CA ASP A 74 4.37 -27.32 13.79
C ASP A 74 3.34 -28.40 14.11
N PHE A 75 2.72 -28.97 13.07
CA PHE A 75 1.79 -30.06 13.24
C PHE A 75 2.48 -31.38 12.94
N HIS A 76 2.22 -32.40 13.75
CA HIS A 76 2.64 -33.77 13.50
C HIS A 76 1.39 -34.63 13.51
N PHE A 77 1.05 -35.16 12.36
CA PHE A 77 -0.10 -36.01 12.16
C PHE A 77 0.36 -37.46 12.35
N ALA A 78 -0.31 -38.21 13.22
CA ALA A 78 -0.13 -39.66 13.34
C ALA A 78 -1.44 -40.46 13.30
N ARG A 79 -1.42 -41.69 12.77
CA ARG A 79 -2.58 -42.61 12.79
C ARG A 79 -2.24 -43.92 13.49
N GLU A 80 -3.13 -44.30 14.39
CA GLU A 80 -3.07 -45.55 15.11
C GLU A 80 -3.08 -46.77 14.17
N GLY A 81 -2.11 -47.67 14.34
CA GLY A 81 -1.99 -48.92 13.58
C GLY A 81 -1.26 -48.83 12.23
N ILE A 82 -0.81 -47.64 11.81
CA ILE A 82 -0.05 -47.46 10.55
C ILE A 82 1.39 -46.99 10.79
N GLU A 83 1.62 -46.01 11.66
CA GLU A 83 2.97 -45.50 11.93
C GLU A 83 3.65 -46.30 13.03
N LEU A 84 4.63 -47.13 12.62
CA LEU A 84 5.37 -48.05 13.50
C LEU A 84 6.12 -47.32 14.63
N ASP A 85 6.65 -46.13 14.35
CA ASP A 85 7.42 -45.34 15.33
C ASP A 85 6.53 -44.72 16.43
N ASP A 86 5.24 -44.58 16.18
CA ASP A 86 4.26 -44.02 17.14
C ASP A 86 3.42 -45.09 17.83
N ALA A 87 3.56 -46.37 17.49
CA ALA A 87 2.75 -47.45 18.06
C ALA A 87 2.94 -47.59 19.59
N GLU A 88 4.16 -47.36 20.08
CA GLU A 88 4.45 -47.30 21.51
C GLU A 88 3.82 -46.06 22.16
N THR A 89 3.92 -44.91 21.49
CA THR A 89 3.31 -43.65 21.88
C THR A 89 1.78 -43.76 22.03
N PHE A 90 1.08 -44.38 21.08
CA PHE A 90 -0.36 -44.64 21.17
C PHE A 90 -0.71 -45.57 22.34
N ARG A 91 0.07 -46.62 22.58
CA ARG A 91 -0.14 -47.53 23.74
C ARG A 91 0.04 -46.79 25.07
N GLN A 92 1.08 -45.99 25.20
CA GLN A 92 1.36 -45.20 26.40
C GLN A 92 0.27 -44.16 26.66
N TYR A 93 -0.22 -43.46 25.62
CA TYR A 93 -1.32 -42.50 25.77
C TYR A 93 -2.66 -43.15 26.10
N ARG A 94 -3.00 -44.30 25.50
CA ARG A 94 -4.20 -45.05 25.88
C ARG A 94 -4.15 -45.52 27.33
N ALA A 95 -2.97 -45.91 27.80
CA ALA A 95 -2.76 -46.30 29.19
C ALA A 95 -2.82 -45.11 30.17
N SER A 96 -2.33 -43.92 29.77
CA SER A 96 -2.32 -42.72 30.63
C SER A 96 -3.66 -41.98 30.67
N LEU A 97 -4.53 -42.19 29.68
CA LEU A 97 -5.84 -41.52 29.57
C LEU A 97 -7.02 -42.51 29.52
N PRO A 98 -7.17 -43.42 30.49
CA PRO A 98 -8.19 -44.46 30.47
C PRO A 98 -9.61 -43.87 30.44
N ARG A 99 -9.84 -42.68 31.00
CA ARG A 99 -11.17 -42.02 30.95
C ARG A 99 -11.61 -41.60 29.55
N ILE A 100 -10.68 -41.38 28.62
CA ILE A 100 -11.00 -41.01 27.24
C ILE A 100 -11.35 -42.27 26.43
N PHE A 101 -10.63 -43.37 26.67
CA PHE A 101 -10.65 -44.57 25.83
C PHE A 101 -11.39 -45.78 26.44
N ALA A 102 -11.69 -45.78 27.74
CA ALA A 102 -12.36 -46.89 28.44
C ALA A 102 -13.88 -46.68 28.62
N ASP A 103 -14.38 -45.45 28.47
CA ASP A 103 -15.81 -45.18 28.59
C ASP A 103 -16.49 -45.51 27.25
N GLY A 104 -17.22 -46.63 27.19
CA GLY A 104 -17.79 -47.25 25.98
C GLY A 104 -18.74 -46.38 25.13
N LYS A 105 -18.89 -45.09 25.46
CA LYS A 105 -19.63 -44.08 24.69
C LYS A 105 -18.79 -43.42 23.58
N ARG A 106 -17.45 -43.56 23.61
CA ARG A 106 -16.53 -43.00 22.59
C ARG A 106 -15.39 -43.97 22.28
N VAL A 107 -15.72 -45.23 21.97
CA VAL A 107 -14.74 -46.15 21.41
C VAL A 107 -14.45 -45.68 19.99
N TRP A 108 -13.29 -45.06 19.77
CA TRP A 108 -12.84 -44.73 18.42
C TRP A 108 -12.12 -45.95 17.84
N ASP A 109 -12.70 -46.56 16.81
CA ASP A 109 -12.12 -47.72 16.12
C ASP A 109 -10.75 -47.41 15.50
N THR A 110 -10.48 -46.13 15.21
CA THR A 110 -9.19 -45.63 14.74
C THR A 110 -9.00 -44.22 15.28
N ALA A 111 -7.96 -44.02 16.11
CA ALA A 111 -7.62 -42.70 16.61
C ALA A 111 -6.60 -42.00 15.69
N TYR A 112 -6.86 -40.73 15.42
CA TYR A 112 -5.92 -39.84 14.75
C TYR A 112 -5.37 -38.86 15.76
N LEU A 113 -4.07 -38.69 15.72
CA LEU A 113 -3.31 -37.79 16.57
C LEU A 113 -2.83 -36.60 15.75
N VAL A 114 -3.04 -35.39 16.25
CA VAL A 114 -2.32 -34.20 15.81
C VAL A 114 -1.54 -33.66 17.00
N LYS A 115 -0.23 -33.86 16.99
CA LYS A 115 0.67 -33.22 17.94
C LYS A 115 1.00 -31.82 17.43
N VAL A 116 0.65 -30.80 18.20
CA VAL A 116 0.87 -29.39 17.87
C VAL A 116 2.01 -28.89 18.72
N HIS A 117 3.15 -28.61 18.09
CA HIS A 117 4.29 -27.96 18.71
C HIS A 117 4.19 -26.46 18.48
N MET A 118 3.88 -25.72 19.55
CA MET A 118 3.64 -24.28 19.48
C MET A 118 4.98 -23.52 19.49
N ARG A 119 5.23 -22.72 18.45
CA ARG A 119 6.31 -21.71 18.45
C ARG A 119 5.82 -20.41 19.07
N ARG A 120 4.53 -20.10 18.92
CA ARG A 120 3.81 -18.99 19.57
C ARG A 120 2.46 -19.47 20.12
N PRO A 121 1.88 -18.76 21.10
CA PRO A 121 0.55 -19.07 21.62
C PRO A 121 -0.52 -19.08 20.52
N PRO A 122 -1.59 -19.88 20.67
CA PRO A 122 -2.69 -19.88 19.72
C PRO A 122 -3.39 -18.52 19.66
N VAL A 123 -3.90 -18.19 18.47
CA VAL A 123 -4.76 -17.02 18.28
C VAL A 123 -6.11 -17.29 18.91
N VAL A 124 -6.56 -16.39 19.80
CA VAL A 124 -7.86 -16.48 20.47
C VAL A 124 -8.82 -15.50 19.81
N ILE A 125 -9.96 -16.00 19.34
CA ILE A 125 -11.00 -15.17 18.72
C ILE A 125 -12.29 -15.29 19.52
N GLY A 126 -12.66 -14.19 20.17
CA GLY A 126 -13.76 -14.16 21.13
C GLY A 126 -13.40 -14.85 22.44
N PHE A 127 -14.11 -14.47 23.51
CA PHE A 127 -13.99 -15.10 24.82
C PHE A 127 -15.29 -15.84 25.16
N PRO A 128 -15.24 -16.85 26.04
CA PRO A 128 -16.46 -17.41 26.60
C PRO A 128 -17.29 -16.27 27.24
N PRO A 129 -18.59 -16.17 26.91
CA PRO A 129 -19.43 -15.12 27.49
C PRO A 129 -19.53 -15.28 29.02
N GLU A 130 -19.80 -14.21 29.76
CA GLU A 130 -19.86 -14.21 31.24
C GLU A 130 -20.86 -15.24 31.81
N ASN A 131 -21.85 -15.63 31.01
CA ASN A 131 -22.86 -16.64 31.35
C ASN A 131 -22.47 -18.08 30.91
N ALA A 132 -21.24 -18.31 30.44
CA ALA A 132 -20.75 -19.64 30.13
C ALA A 132 -20.71 -20.52 31.39
N SER A 133 -20.83 -21.84 31.22
CA SER A 133 -20.80 -22.75 32.37
C SER A 133 -19.45 -22.67 33.08
N PRO A 134 -19.39 -22.82 34.42
CA PRO A 134 -18.13 -22.84 35.17
C PRO A 134 -17.13 -23.87 34.64
N SER A 135 -17.61 -25.02 34.14
CA SER A 135 -16.77 -26.02 33.49
C SER A 135 -16.13 -25.53 32.18
N THR A 136 -16.86 -24.73 31.40
CA THR A 136 -16.34 -24.17 30.13
C THR A 136 -15.25 -23.12 30.41
N LEU A 137 -15.45 -22.26 31.41
CA LEU A 137 -14.45 -21.28 31.83
C LEU A 137 -13.17 -21.96 32.35
N GLN A 138 -13.32 -23.00 33.17
CA GLN A 138 -12.18 -23.76 33.68
C GLN A 138 -11.40 -24.49 32.56
N ASP A 139 -12.11 -25.02 31.56
CA ASP A 139 -11.47 -25.64 30.40
C ASP A 139 -10.73 -24.63 29.52
N TRP A 140 -11.26 -23.40 29.40
CA TRP A 140 -10.59 -22.28 28.74
C TRP A 140 -9.31 -21.85 29.46
N GLU A 141 -9.36 -21.65 30.79
CA GLU A 141 -8.18 -21.30 31.60
C GLU A 141 -7.08 -22.36 31.47
N ARG A 142 -7.46 -23.64 31.51
CA ARG A 142 -6.51 -24.74 31.34
C ARG A 142 -5.85 -24.73 29.98
N LEU A 143 -6.60 -24.52 28.90
CA LEU A 143 -6.06 -24.52 27.53
C LEU A 143 -5.17 -23.31 27.25
N LEU A 144 -5.53 -22.13 27.75
CA LEU A 144 -4.71 -20.92 27.61
C LEU A 144 -3.42 -20.99 28.44
N GLY A 145 -3.41 -21.76 29.52
CA GLY A 145 -2.23 -21.98 30.35
C GLY A 145 -1.23 -23.01 29.82
N VAL A 146 -1.54 -23.72 28.73
CA VAL A 146 -0.63 -24.73 28.17
C VAL A 146 0.50 -24.08 27.37
N GLN A 147 1.74 -24.32 27.78
CA GLN A 147 2.94 -23.91 27.03
C GLN A 147 3.63 -25.06 26.29
N ASP A 148 3.18 -26.30 26.51
CA ASP A 148 3.77 -27.52 25.94
C ASP A 148 3.02 -28.04 24.71
N ASN A 149 3.58 -29.08 24.08
CA ASN A 149 2.96 -29.79 22.97
C ASN A 149 1.52 -30.23 23.28
N LEU A 150 0.57 -29.82 22.45
CA LEU A 150 -0.82 -30.26 22.53
C LEU A 150 -1.02 -31.51 21.69
N ILE A 151 -1.90 -32.39 22.16
CA ILE A 151 -2.21 -33.64 21.50
C ILE A 151 -3.71 -33.65 21.24
N LEU A 152 -4.08 -33.46 19.97
CA LEU A 152 -5.47 -33.51 19.55
C LEU A 152 -5.79 -34.93 19.07
N TRP A 153 -6.84 -35.48 19.65
CA TRP A 153 -7.43 -36.75 19.25
C TRP A 153 -8.75 -36.51 18.53
N GLY A 154 -8.93 -37.14 17.37
CA GLY A 154 -10.21 -37.07 16.65
C GLY A 154 -10.43 -38.25 15.73
N GLN A 155 -11.65 -38.39 15.24
CA GLN A 155 -12.02 -39.38 14.22
C GLN A 155 -12.10 -38.69 12.85
N TRP A 156 -11.16 -39.01 11.97
CA TRP A 156 -11.08 -38.49 10.61
C TRP A 156 -11.32 -39.64 9.64
N SER A 157 -11.88 -39.40 8.46
CA SER A 157 -11.99 -40.48 7.47
C SER A 157 -10.59 -40.86 6.94
N ASP A 158 -10.46 -42.12 6.50
CA ASP A 158 -9.25 -42.62 5.86
C ASP A 158 -8.79 -41.79 4.65
N PRO A 159 -9.70 -41.33 3.75
CA PRO A 159 -9.35 -40.41 2.67
C PRO A 159 -8.77 -39.09 3.16
N ALA A 160 -9.45 -38.44 4.13
CA ALA A 160 -8.99 -37.19 4.74
C ALA A 160 -7.59 -37.35 5.37
N TRP A 161 -7.35 -38.47 6.06
CA TRP A 161 -6.05 -38.79 6.62
C TRP A 161 -4.95 -38.99 5.58
N ARG A 162 -5.22 -39.74 4.51
CA ARG A 162 -4.24 -39.96 3.43
C ARG A 162 -3.83 -38.67 2.75
N PHE A 163 -4.75 -37.71 2.67
CA PHE A 163 -4.47 -36.37 2.16
C PHE A 163 -3.57 -35.60 3.14
N LEU A 164 -3.93 -35.54 4.43
CA LEU A 164 -3.14 -34.88 5.47
C LEU A 164 -1.72 -35.42 5.60
N SER A 165 -1.58 -36.73 5.71
CA SER A 165 -0.28 -37.39 5.89
C SER A 165 0.65 -37.17 4.70
N LYS A 166 0.14 -37.16 3.46
CA LYS A 166 0.96 -36.88 2.26
C LYS A 166 1.32 -35.40 2.10
N GLY A 167 0.34 -34.50 2.31
CA GLY A 167 0.57 -33.06 2.21
C GLY A 167 1.53 -32.56 3.28
N TRP A 168 1.41 -33.09 4.50
CA TRP A 168 2.16 -32.60 5.65
C TRP A 168 3.54 -33.24 5.84
N LYS A 169 3.74 -34.52 5.48
CA LYS A 169 5.08 -35.14 5.48
C LYS A 169 6.04 -34.45 4.50
N LEU A 170 5.52 -33.89 3.40
CA LEU A 170 6.31 -33.11 2.45
C LEU A 170 6.74 -31.76 3.07
N MET A 171 5.84 -31.12 3.81
CA MET A 171 6.10 -29.86 4.51
C MET A 171 7.16 -29.98 5.61
N SER A 172 7.01 -30.98 6.47
CA SER A 172 7.98 -31.21 7.56
C SER A 172 9.34 -31.68 7.03
N GLY A 173 9.37 -32.47 5.96
CA GLY A 173 10.61 -32.89 5.29
C GLY A 173 11.38 -31.72 4.65
N LEU A 174 10.66 -30.75 4.06
CA LEU A 174 11.23 -29.53 3.49
C LEU A 174 11.72 -28.56 4.58
N GLU A 175 10.96 -28.36 5.66
CA GLU A 175 11.42 -27.57 6.81
C GLU A 175 12.65 -28.20 7.50
N TYR A 176 12.76 -29.53 7.54
CA TYR A 176 13.90 -30.23 8.17
C TYR A 176 15.19 -30.13 7.33
N LEU A 177 15.10 -30.25 5.99
CA LEU A 177 16.24 -30.10 5.08
C LEU A 177 16.78 -28.66 4.99
N LEU A 178 15.95 -27.66 5.31
CA LEU A 178 16.27 -26.23 5.18
C LEU A 178 16.62 -25.54 6.51
N ARG A 179 16.64 -26.27 7.64
CA ARG A 179 17.15 -25.79 8.95
C ARG A 179 18.69 -25.65 9.01
N LEU A 180 19.41 -25.87 7.91
CA LEU A 180 20.80 -25.46 7.79
C LEU A 180 20.87 -23.93 7.64
N PRO A 181 21.85 -23.26 8.26
CA PRO A 181 21.89 -21.80 8.32
C PRO A 181 22.26 -21.24 6.95
N PHE A 182 21.28 -20.73 6.22
CA PHE A 182 21.52 -19.97 5.01
C PHE A 182 20.94 -18.56 5.20
N GLY A 183 21.86 -17.60 5.32
CA GLY A 183 21.58 -16.20 5.55
C GLY A 183 21.06 -15.44 4.32
N ASP A 184 20.52 -14.26 4.63
CA ASP A 184 20.25 -13.08 3.79
C ASP A 184 19.57 -13.29 2.43
N THR A 185 18.28 -12.95 2.38
CA THR A 185 17.57 -12.71 1.11
C THR A 185 17.20 -11.24 0.93
N ASP A 186 17.67 -10.68 -0.18
CA ASP A 186 17.52 -9.31 -0.67
C ASP A 186 16.12 -9.06 -1.30
N PRO A 187 15.46 -7.90 -1.00
CA PRO A 187 14.17 -7.47 -1.58
C PRO A 187 14.08 -7.42 -3.12
N VAL A 188 15.19 -7.44 -3.86
CA VAL A 188 15.19 -7.42 -5.34
C VAL A 188 14.51 -8.66 -5.95
N THR A 189 14.48 -9.79 -5.25
CA THR A 189 14.09 -11.08 -5.85
C THR A 189 12.58 -11.32 -5.91
N LEU A 190 11.79 -10.65 -5.05
CA LEU A 190 10.32 -10.70 -5.08
C LEU A 190 9.75 -10.02 -6.34
N ASP A 191 10.48 -9.05 -6.91
CA ASP A 191 10.08 -8.33 -8.11
C ASP A 191 10.08 -9.20 -9.39
N SER A 192 10.86 -10.30 -9.39
CA SER A 192 10.96 -11.21 -10.55
C SER A 192 9.75 -12.15 -10.70
N LEU A 193 9.12 -12.55 -9.59
CA LEU A 193 7.98 -13.46 -9.55
C LEU A 193 6.66 -12.78 -9.94
N LEU A 194 6.60 -11.45 -9.82
CA LEU A 194 5.42 -10.61 -10.10
C LEU A 194 5.42 -10.03 -11.54
N ARG A 195 6.28 -10.53 -12.43
CA ARG A 195 6.38 -10.10 -13.85
C ARG A 195 5.57 -10.97 -14.81
N ARG A 196 4.48 -11.60 -14.38
CA ARG A 196 3.54 -12.21 -15.34
C ARG A 196 2.55 -11.16 -15.85
N PRO A 197 2.43 -10.95 -17.17
CA PRO A 197 1.46 -10.03 -17.71
C PRO A 197 0.05 -10.57 -17.43
N TYR A 198 -0.78 -9.78 -16.75
CA TYR A 198 -2.21 -10.02 -16.67
C TYR A 198 -2.84 -9.71 -18.03
N GLY A 199 -2.85 -10.70 -18.91
CA GLY A 199 -3.80 -10.77 -20.00
C GLY A 199 -5.21 -11.03 -19.45
N SER A 200 -6.23 -10.65 -20.23
CA SER A 200 -7.65 -10.85 -19.95
C SER A 200 -7.94 -12.17 -19.23
N ILE A 201 -8.54 -12.10 -18.04
CA ILE A 201 -8.91 -13.27 -17.25
C ILE A 201 -10.08 -13.97 -17.96
N ASP A 202 -9.78 -15.00 -18.74
CA ASP A 202 -10.70 -16.10 -18.98
C ASP A 202 -10.75 -16.95 -17.69
N PRO A 203 -11.90 -17.18 -17.05
CA PRO A 203 -12.03 -18.03 -15.87
C PRO A 203 -11.42 -19.43 -16.04
N ALA A 204 -11.25 -19.92 -17.28
CA ALA A 204 -10.57 -21.18 -17.58
C ALA A 204 -9.03 -21.13 -17.45
N THR A 205 -8.44 -19.94 -17.20
CA THR A 205 -6.98 -19.72 -17.13
C THR A 205 -6.50 -19.23 -15.76
N LEU A 206 -7.25 -19.48 -14.69
CA LEU A 206 -6.79 -19.24 -13.32
C LEU A 206 -5.43 -19.92 -13.12
N ALA A 207 -4.38 -19.11 -12.91
CA ALA A 207 -3.05 -19.59 -12.59
C ALA A 207 -3.11 -20.55 -11.37
N PRO A 208 -2.19 -21.52 -11.26
CA PRO A 208 -2.22 -22.48 -10.16
C PRO A 208 -2.23 -21.75 -8.81
N PRO A 209 -3.00 -22.27 -7.83
CA PRO A 209 -3.13 -21.65 -6.51
C PRO A 209 -1.77 -21.42 -5.84
N GLN A 210 -1.44 -20.17 -5.51
CA GLN A 210 -0.17 -19.82 -4.86
C GLN A 210 -0.31 -19.83 -3.33
N ALA A 211 0.50 -20.65 -2.65
CA ALA A 211 0.58 -20.70 -1.19
C ALA A 211 1.38 -19.51 -0.61
N VAL A 212 0.73 -18.39 -0.30
CA VAL A 212 1.40 -17.13 0.05
C VAL A 212 2.29 -17.27 1.29
N TRP A 213 1.79 -17.84 2.39
CA TRP A 213 2.58 -18.09 3.60
C TRP A 213 3.82 -18.96 3.32
N PHE A 214 3.66 -20.00 2.51
CA PHE A 214 4.75 -20.93 2.18
C PHE A 214 5.84 -20.22 1.40
N TYR A 215 5.49 -19.47 0.35
CA TYR A 215 6.46 -18.76 -0.47
C TYR A 215 7.10 -17.55 0.22
N ARG A 216 6.47 -16.99 1.27
CA ARG A 216 7.09 -15.99 2.14
C ARG A 216 8.23 -16.59 2.98
N LYS A 217 8.04 -17.82 3.48
CA LYS A 217 9.07 -18.56 4.23
C LYS A 217 10.09 -19.26 3.31
N HIS A 218 9.73 -19.49 2.04
CA HIS A 218 10.51 -20.22 1.06
C HIS A 218 10.47 -19.50 -0.31
N PRO A 219 11.27 -18.42 -0.49
CA PRO A 219 11.25 -17.61 -1.72
C PRO A 219 11.57 -18.47 -2.96
N ALA A 220 10.75 -18.33 -4.01
CA ALA A 220 10.64 -19.25 -5.15
C ALA A 220 11.82 -19.23 -6.15
N ASN A 221 13.03 -18.95 -5.69
CA ASN A 221 14.23 -18.75 -6.50
C ASN A 221 15.07 -20.03 -6.64
N GLN A 222 14.64 -21.13 -6.03
CA GLN A 222 15.33 -22.43 -6.12
C GLN A 222 14.49 -23.38 -6.98
N GLU A 223 15.07 -23.86 -8.07
CA GLU A 223 14.50 -24.98 -8.80
C GLU A 223 14.77 -26.30 -8.03
N PRO A 224 13.80 -27.22 -8.00
CA PRO A 224 12.47 -27.14 -8.59
C PRO A 224 11.47 -26.35 -7.72
N ARG A 225 10.54 -25.63 -8.37
CA ARG A 225 9.41 -24.95 -7.70
C ARG A 225 8.55 -25.97 -6.97
N VAL A 226 8.61 -25.99 -5.65
CA VAL A 226 7.75 -26.85 -4.84
C VAL A 226 6.39 -26.16 -4.65
N VAL A 227 5.36 -26.70 -5.29
CA VAL A 227 3.98 -26.35 -4.97
C VAL A 227 3.51 -27.24 -3.81
N PRO A 228 2.91 -26.65 -2.76
CA PRO A 228 2.25 -27.44 -1.73
C PRO A 228 1.26 -28.45 -2.27
N LYS A 229 1.49 -29.74 -2.03
CA LYS A 229 0.66 -30.83 -2.56
C LYS A 229 -0.81 -30.77 -2.15
N TRP A 230 -1.17 -30.09 -1.05
CA TRP A 230 -2.58 -29.92 -0.70
C TRP A 230 -3.30 -28.91 -1.63
N LEU A 231 -2.56 -28.04 -2.32
CA LEU A 231 -3.10 -27.17 -3.36
C LEU A 231 -3.15 -27.84 -4.74
N GLU A 232 -2.59 -29.04 -4.87
CA GLU A 232 -2.68 -29.87 -6.07
C GLU A 232 -3.90 -30.79 -5.97
N ASP A 233 -4.76 -30.77 -7.00
CA ASP A 233 -5.87 -31.73 -7.11
C ASP A 233 -5.30 -33.14 -7.35
N PRO A 234 -5.64 -34.16 -6.54
CA PRO A 234 -5.24 -35.56 -6.76
C PRO A 234 -5.63 -36.11 -8.14
N SER A 235 -6.61 -35.50 -8.81
CA SER A 235 -7.16 -35.90 -10.10
C SER A 235 -6.82 -34.97 -11.26
N GLY A 236 -6.23 -33.79 -11.01
CA GLY A 236 -5.79 -32.82 -12.02
C GLY A 236 -6.91 -32.14 -12.84
N VAL A 237 -8.18 -32.24 -12.44
CA VAL A 237 -9.33 -31.88 -13.31
C VAL A 237 -10.25 -30.80 -12.71
N LYS A 238 -10.10 -30.41 -11.43
CA LYS A 238 -10.99 -29.41 -10.83
C LYS A 238 -10.34 -28.04 -10.62
N PRO A 239 -10.96 -26.95 -11.12
CA PRO A 239 -10.49 -25.61 -10.82
C PRO A 239 -10.66 -25.32 -9.32
N SER A 240 -9.60 -24.80 -8.70
CA SER A 240 -9.60 -24.28 -7.33
C SER A 240 -10.80 -23.35 -7.08
N ILE A 241 -11.55 -23.55 -6.00
CA ILE A 241 -12.61 -22.60 -5.60
C ILE A 241 -11.97 -21.33 -5.07
N ALA A 242 -12.48 -20.18 -5.51
CA ALA A 242 -12.21 -18.88 -4.88
C ALA A 242 -12.58 -18.97 -3.40
N TRP A 243 -11.61 -18.68 -2.52
CA TRP A 243 -11.74 -18.85 -1.08
C TRP A 243 -13.03 -18.20 -0.55
N GLN A 244 -13.83 -18.94 0.21
CA GLN A 244 -15.02 -18.42 0.89
C GLN A 244 -14.74 -18.43 2.39
N LEU A 245 -14.77 -17.24 3.02
CA LEU A 245 -14.45 -17.03 4.44
C LEU A 245 -15.48 -17.71 5.37
N PRO A 246 -15.08 -18.72 6.16
CA PRO A 246 -15.93 -19.30 7.18
C PRO A 246 -15.69 -18.68 8.57
N GLY A 247 -14.88 -17.62 8.70
CA GLY A 247 -14.37 -17.02 9.94
C GLY A 247 -13.94 -15.55 9.76
N PRO A 248 -13.29 -14.92 10.76
CA PRO A 248 -12.89 -13.52 10.68
C PRO A 248 -11.92 -13.27 9.53
N TYR A 249 -11.99 -12.07 8.94
CA TYR A 249 -11.25 -11.69 7.74
C TYR A 249 -9.71 -11.72 7.93
N PHE A 250 -9.25 -11.49 9.16
CA PHE A 250 -7.85 -11.55 9.58
C PHE A 250 -7.71 -12.39 10.84
N LEU A 251 -6.69 -13.24 10.91
CA LEU A 251 -6.44 -14.12 12.06
C LEU A 251 -5.68 -13.40 13.17
N ASN A 252 -4.59 -12.74 12.84
CA ASN A 252 -3.79 -11.93 13.76
C ASN A 252 -3.11 -10.76 13.02
N ASP A 253 -2.42 -9.90 13.75
CA ASP A 253 -1.70 -8.74 13.19
C ASP A 253 -0.71 -9.14 12.08
N HIS A 254 -0.08 -10.31 12.19
CA HIS A 254 0.90 -10.79 11.21
C HIS A 254 0.25 -11.24 9.89
N ASP A 255 -0.86 -11.99 9.97
CA ASP A 255 -1.69 -12.38 8.81
C ASP A 255 -2.24 -11.14 8.10
N ARG A 256 -2.72 -10.16 8.87
CA ARG A 256 -3.21 -8.90 8.34
C ARG A 256 -2.10 -8.10 7.65
N GLN A 257 -0.94 -7.95 8.29
CA GLN A 257 0.22 -7.30 7.70
C GLN A 257 0.60 -7.97 6.38
N GLY A 258 0.70 -9.30 6.37
CA GLY A 258 1.03 -10.08 5.16
C GLY A 258 0.05 -9.82 4.01
N ARG A 259 -1.25 -9.79 4.30
CA ARG A 259 -2.30 -9.51 3.30
C ARG A 259 -2.26 -8.08 2.78
N LEU A 260 -2.08 -7.08 3.66
CA LEU A 260 -1.97 -5.68 3.25
C LEU A 260 -0.74 -5.42 2.39
N VAL A 261 0.40 -6.03 2.75
CA VAL A 261 1.63 -5.99 1.96
C VAL A 261 1.41 -6.65 0.59
N GLN A 262 0.76 -7.82 0.54
CA GLN A 262 0.47 -8.51 -0.71
C GLN A 262 -0.47 -7.70 -1.61
N ALA A 263 -1.53 -7.11 -1.05
CA ALA A 263 -2.43 -6.23 -1.79
C ALA A 263 -1.67 -5.03 -2.36
N SER A 264 -0.75 -4.43 -1.59
CA SER A 264 0.09 -3.32 -2.05
C SER A 264 1.07 -3.75 -3.16
N TYR A 265 1.59 -4.98 -3.14
CA TYR A 265 2.37 -5.51 -4.26
C TYR A 265 1.56 -5.66 -5.55
N VAL A 266 0.30 -6.09 -5.44
CA VAL A 266 -0.61 -6.18 -6.58
C VAL A 266 -0.90 -4.79 -7.14
N GLU A 267 -1.17 -3.82 -6.27
CA GLU A 267 -1.34 -2.41 -6.67
C GLU A 267 -0.10 -1.86 -7.37
N ARG A 268 1.11 -2.15 -6.86
CA ARG A 268 2.36 -1.76 -7.50
C ARG A 268 2.50 -2.35 -8.89
N ALA A 269 2.22 -3.65 -9.05
CA ALA A 269 2.26 -4.31 -10.35
C ALA A 269 1.26 -3.68 -11.32
N PHE A 270 0.03 -3.42 -10.87
CA PHE A 270 -0.99 -2.75 -11.67
C PHE A 270 -0.56 -1.34 -12.11
N ALA A 271 -0.03 -0.53 -11.20
CA ALA A 271 0.45 0.82 -11.51
C ALA A 271 1.61 0.80 -12.53
N ARG A 272 2.53 -0.16 -12.40
CA ARG A 272 3.61 -0.41 -13.36
C ARG A 272 3.04 -0.82 -14.72
N ASP A 273 2.18 -1.82 -14.74
CA ASP A 273 1.63 -2.43 -15.95
C ASP A 273 0.73 -1.45 -16.72
N LEU A 274 0.03 -0.54 -16.03
CA LEU A 274 -0.73 0.55 -16.65
C LEU A 274 0.15 1.46 -17.53
N VAL A 275 1.40 1.70 -17.11
CA VAL A 275 2.36 2.51 -17.87
C VAL A 275 3.04 1.64 -18.94
N THR A 276 3.57 0.47 -18.58
CA THR A 276 4.33 -0.37 -19.53
C THR A 276 3.46 -1.01 -20.61
N SER A 277 2.15 -1.18 -20.39
CA SER A 277 1.21 -1.63 -21.41
C SER A 277 1.03 -0.62 -22.54
N VAL A 278 1.25 0.67 -22.29
CA VAL A 278 1.19 1.74 -23.30
C VAL A 278 2.57 2.08 -23.83
N PHE A 279 3.56 2.24 -22.94
CA PHE A 279 4.93 2.63 -23.29
C PHE A 279 5.83 1.40 -23.43
N ASN A 280 5.74 0.72 -24.58
CA ASN A 280 6.60 -0.40 -24.94
C ASN A 280 6.93 -0.40 -26.44
N LEU A 281 7.82 -1.30 -26.85
CA LEU A 281 8.32 -1.37 -28.23
C LEU A 281 7.30 -1.93 -29.24
N ASN A 282 6.18 -2.50 -28.77
CA ASN A 282 5.16 -3.08 -29.65
C ASN A 282 4.10 -2.06 -30.08
N ILE A 283 3.94 -0.96 -29.31
CA ILE A 283 2.93 0.06 -29.58
C ILE A 283 3.58 1.25 -30.28
N ARG A 284 3.01 1.60 -31.43
CA ARG A 284 3.43 2.73 -32.25
C ARG A 284 2.46 3.89 -32.01
N HIS A 285 2.98 4.98 -31.46
CA HIS A 285 2.24 6.23 -31.28
C HIS A 285 2.53 7.18 -32.45
N ARG A 286 1.91 8.35 -32.44
CA ARG A 286 2.14 9.41 -33.42
C ARG A 286 2.95 10.54 -32.77
N ALA A 287 3.86 11.14 -33.52
CA ALA A 287 4.65 12.28 -33.10
C ALA A 287 4.64 13.37 -34.16
N ILE A 288 4.61 14.63 -33.73
CA ILE A 288 4.85 15.81 -34.57
C ILE A 288 6.02 16.57 -33.94
N ILE A 289 7.02 16.91 -34.73
CA ILE A 289 8.26 17.52 -34.24
C ILE A 289 8.24 19.00 -34.60
N THR A 290 8.44 19.85 -33.60
CA THR A 290 8.62 21.30 -33.79
C THR A 290 10.00 21.69 -33.26
N THR A 291 10.75 22.45 -34.04
CA THR A 291 12.08 22.92 -33.64
C THR A 291 11.94 24.36 -33.13
N ILE A 292 12.42 24.62 -31.91
CA ILE A 292 12.32 25.97 -31.33
C ILE A 292 13.38 26.85 -32.00
N SER A 293 12.99 28.05 -32.44
CA SER A 293 13.89 29.00 -33.13
C SER A 293 15.09 29.37 -32.24
N GLY A 294 16.30 29.07 -32.73
CA GLY A 294 17.58 29.19 -32.02
C GLY A 294 18.68 28.39 -32.75
N ASN A 295 19.68 27.90 -32.01
CA ASN A 295 20.81 27.06 -32.50
C ASN A 295 20.43 25.72 -33.15
N GLY A 296 19.14 25.42 -33.35
CA GLY A 296 18.64 24.23 -34.05
C GLY A 296 18.79 22.91 -33.29
N MET A 297 19.25 22.94 -32.03
CA MET A 297 19.56 21.75 -31.24
C MET A 297 18.45 21.33 -30.28
N ARG A 298 17.35 22.08 -30.19
CA ARG A 298 16.25 21.80 -29.24
C ARG A 298 14.96 21.52 -29.98
N HIS A 299 14.42 20.33 -29.76
CA HIS A 299 13.23 19.82 -30.44
C HIS A 299 12.12 19.52 -29.43
N ARG A 300 10.90 19.94 -29.75
CA ARG A 300 9.68 19.55 -29.07
C ARG A 300 8.96 18.49 -29.87
N ILE A 301 8.73 17.35 -29.24
CA ILE A 301 8.07 16.21 -29.87
C ILE A 301 6.69 16.08 -29.25
N HIS A 302 5.66 16.52 -29.97
CA HIS A 302 4.26 16.41 -29.58
C HIS A 302 3.77 15.00 -29.84
N VAL A 303 3.40 14.27 -28.78
CA VAL A 303 3.07 12.85 -28.86
C VAL A 303 1.57 12.66 -28.74
N LYS A 304 0.99 11.87 -29.65
CA LYS A 304 -0.39 11.39 -29.56
C LYS A 304 -0.41 9.87 -29.39
N LEU A 305 -0.89 9.43 -28.23
CA LEU A 305 -0.89 8.04 -27.80
C LEU A 305 -1.91 7.22 -28.58
N ASN A 306 -1.43 6.12 -29.15
CA ASN A 306 -2.26 5.05 -29.67
C ASN A 306 -2.59 4.03 -28.57
N CYS A 307 -3.61 4.30 -27.76
CA CYS A 307 -4.10 3.37 -26.74
C CYS A 307 -5.63 3.42 -26.63
N GLU A 308 -6.24 2.28 -26.29
CA GLU A 308 -7.68 2.22 -25.98
C GLU A 308 -7.94 2.65 -24.53
N GLY A 309 -8.91 3.54 -24.32
CA GLY A 309 -9.30 4.03 -22.99
C GLY A 309 -8.55 5.29 -22.55
N ARG A 310 -8.53 5.55 -21.24
CA ARG A 310 -7.91 6.76 -20.67
C ARG A 310 -6.38 6.57 -20.62
N PRO A 311 -5.58 7.43 -21.29
CA PRO A 311 -4.14 7.26 -21.32
C PRO A 311 -3.50 7.45 -19.94
N PRO A 312 -2.43 6.69 -19.60
CA PRO A 312 -1.62 6.96 -18.43
C PRO A 312 -0.98 8.35 -18.53
N THR A 313 -1.07 9.14 -17.46
CA THR A 313 -0.44 10.46 -17.40
C THR A 313 1.02 10.34 -17.00
N LEU A 314 1.94 10.78 -17.85
CA LEU A 314 3.34 10.94 -17.48
C LEU A 314 3.54 12.25 -16.73
N THR A 315 4.33 12.23 -15.67
CA THR A 315 4.69 13.44 -14.92
C THR A 315 5.68 14.28 -15.71
N ALA A 316 5.59 15.61 -15.60
CA ALA A 316 6.63 16.51 -16.09
C ALA A 316 8.02 16.09 -15.58
N MET A 317 9.01 16.25 -16.45
CA MET A 317 10.37 15.71 -16.42
C MET A 317 10.51 14.20 -16.26
N ALA A 318 9.46 13.40 -16.51
CA ALA A 318 9.65 11.97 -16.67
C ALA A 318 10.62 11.72 -17.84
N SER A 319 11.65 10.92 -17.59
CA SER A 319 12.57 10.54 -18.65
C SER A 319 11.90 9.51 -19.55
N VAL A 320 11.89 9.80 -20.85
CA VAL A 320 11.32 8.94 -21.87
C VAL A 320 12.43 8.60 -22.85
N SER A 321 12.68 7.31 -23.04
CA SER A 321 13.50 6.86 -24.16
C SER A 321 12.56 6.65 -25.33
N PHE A 322 12.94 7.11 -26.52
CA PHE A 322 12.09 7.05 -27.70
C PHE A 322 12.90 6.79 -28.96
N LEU A 323 12.24 6.23 -29.97
CA LEU A 323 12.80 6.03 -31.30
C LEU A 323 11.75 6.48 -32.32
N LEU A 324 12.17 7.38 -33.21
CA LEU A 324 11.37 7.79 -34.36
C LEU A 324 11.55 6.77 -35.48
N LEU A 325 10.46 6.42 -36.14
CA LEU A 325 10.44 5.42 -37.21
C LEU A 325 10.14 6.10 -38.54
N ASP A 326 10.91 5.75 -39.57
CA ASP A 326 10.61 6.10 -40.95
C ASP A 326 9.46 5.23 -41.51
N GLU A 327 8.97 5.54 -42.72
CA GLU A 327 7.82 4.85 -43.31
C GLU A 327 8.07 3.35 -43.56
N ILE A 328 9.33 2.96 -43.78
CA ILE A 328 9.73 1.57 -44.08
C ILE A 328 9.85 0.77 -42.77
N SER A 329 10.52 1.33 -41.76
CA SER A 329 10.72 0.75 -40.43
C SER A 329 9.45 0.76 -39.58
N ALA A 330 8.42 1.53 -39.96
CA ALA A 330 7.14 1.54 -39.28
C ALA A 330 6.42 0.18 -39.32
N ALA A 331 6.69 -0.67 -40.32
CA ALA A 331 6.07 -1.98 -40.48
C ALA A 331 6.80 -3.11 -39.71
N GLU A 332 8.08 -2.95 -39.40
CA GLU A 332 8.92 -3.98 -38.77
C GLU A 332 8.86 -3.91 -37.23
N PRO A 333 9.01 -5.06 -36.52
CA PRO A 333 9.10 -5.07 -35.06
C PRO A 333 10.44 -4.46 -34.59
N VAL A 334 10.38 -3.52 -33.65
CA VAL A 334 11.56 -2.87 -33.09
C VAL A 334 12.16 -3.76 -31.99
N THR A 335 13.43 -4.15 -32.15
CA THR A 335 14.14 -4.93 -31.13
C THR A 335 14.68 -4.04 -30.01
N GLU A 336 14.92 -4.61 -28.81
CA GLU A 336 15.59 -3.88 -27.73
C GLU A 336 17.00 -3.40 -28.12
N GLY A 337 17.72 -4.17 -28.95
CA GLY A 337 19.05 -3.83 -29.42
C GLY A 337 19.04 -2.58 -30.29
N ASP A 338 18.14 -2.53 -31.28
CA ASP A 338 17.97 -1.38 -32.17
C ASP A 338 17.52 -0.15 -31.39
N PHE A 339 16.58 -0.34 -30.46
CA PHE A 339 16.09 0.75 -29.62
C PHE A 339 17.19 1.33 -28.71
N LYS A 340 18.08 0.51 -28.16
CA LYS A 340 19.23 1.00 -27.37
C LYS A 340 20.30 1.67 -28.24
N ALA A 341 20.51 1.19 -29.47
CA ALA A 341 21.55 1.72 -30.35
C ALA A 341 21.14 3.04 -31.04
N LYS A 342 19.87 3.18 -31.43
CA LYS A 342 19.35 4.31 -32.22
C LYS A 342 18.39 5.20 -31.44
N GLY A 343 17.99 4.79 -30.25
CA GLY A 343 17.02 5.52 -29.43
C GLY A 343 17.60 6.77 -28.81
N TYR A 344 16.74 7.77 -28.69
CA TYR A 344 17.01 9.04 -28.04
C TYR A 344 16.43 9.03 -26.62
N LYS A 345 16.90 9.95 -25.79
CA LYS A 345 16.39 10.15 -24.44
C LYS A 345 15.96 11.60 -24.28
N GLY A 346 14.67 11.80 -24.03
CA GLY A 346 14.09 13.10 -23.79
C GLY A 346 13.40 13.16 -22.43
N THR A 347 12.80 14.31 -22.18
CA THR A 347 12.13 14.59 -20.92
C THR A 347 10.74 15.13 -21.18
N VAL A 348 9.72 14.62 -20.48
CA VAL A 348 8.36 15.15 -20.63
C VAL A 348 8.31 16.58 -20.12
N VAL A 349 7.65 17.49 -20.84
CA VAL A 349 7.44 18.88 -20.40
C VAL A 349 5.96 19.22 -20.34
N ASP A 350 5.62 20.15 -19.46
CA ASP A 350 4.25 20.66 -19.29
C ASP A 350 4.14 21.96 -20.11
N ASP A 351 3.74 21.84 -21.38
CA ASP A 351 3.65 22.93 -22.35
C ASP A 351 2.46 22.71 -23.29
N GLU A 352 2.04 23.73 -24.04
CA GLU A 352 0.94 23.63 -25.01
C GLU A 352 1.23 22.55 -26.06
N THR A 353 0.42 21.50 -26.07
CA THR A 353 0.63 20.32 -26.90
C THR A 353 -0.42 20.16 -27.99
N LEU A 354 0.03 19.73 -29.17
CA LEU A 354 -0.81 19.26 -30.28
C LEU A 354 -1.27 17.79 -30.09
N GLY A 355 -0.82 17.13 -29.02
CA GLY A 355 -1.11 15.74 -28.69
C GLY A 355 -1.49 15.56 -27.21
N ASP A 356 -1.16 14.41 -26.64
CA ASP A 356 -1.40 14.09 -25.23
C ASP A 356 -0.32 14.66 -24.30
N PHE A 357 0.95 14.73 -24.75
CA PHE A 357 2.06 15.36 -24.01
C PHE A 357 3.21 15.73 -24.95
N ILE A 358 4.23 16.43 -24.44
CA ILE A 358 5.44 16.81 -25.20
C ILE A 358 6.68 16.20 -24.57
N ILE A 359 7.60 15.74 -25.42
CA ILE A 359 8.97 15.39 -25.04
C ILE A 359 9.89 16.53 -25.52
N ASP A 360 10.63 17.12 -24.59
CA ASP A 360 11.74 18.04 -24.88
C ASP A 360 13.03 17.23 -25.04
N TYR A 361 13.70 17.42 -26.17
CA TYR A 361 14.95 16.76 -26.50
C TYR A 361 15.98 17.79 -26.97
N TYR A 362 17.21 17.64 -26.48
CA TYR A 362 18.35 18.47 -26.87
C TYR A 362 19.41 17.60 -27.55
N GLY A 363 19.72 17.91 -28.80
CA GLY A 363 20.67 17.21 -29.64
C GLY A 363 20.27 17.29 -31.11
N HIS A 364 21.12 16.77 -31.99
CA HIS A 364 20.78 16.66 -33.41
C HIS A 364 19.64 15.66 -33.60
N LEU A 365 18.67 16.01 -34.43
CA LEU A 365 17.62 15.14 -34.90
C LEU A 365 17.58 15.25 -36.43
N ASP A 366 17.64 14.11 -37.12
CA ASP A 366 17.67 14.10 -38.59
C ASP A 366 16.34 14.52 -39.23
N TRP A 367 15.29 14.65 -38.41
CA TRP A 367 13.92 14.96 -38.83
C TRP A 367 13.44 16.25 -38.17
N THR A 368 13.39 17.33 -38.96
CA THR A 368 12.92 18.66 -38.52
C THR A 368 11.71 19.15 -39.31
N ASP A 369 11.10 18.28 -40.13
CA ASP A 369 9.85 18.62 -40.82
C ASP A 369 8.66 18.48 -39.85
N GLU A 370 7.67 19.38 -39.93
CA GLU A 370 6.45 19.34 -39.10
C GLU A 370 5.49 18.21 -39.52
N SER A 371 6.03 17.13 -40.11
CA SER A 371 5.27 15.98 -40.59
C SER A 371 4.92 15.03 -39.45
N GLU A 372 3.78 14.34 -39.55
CA GLU A 372 3.40 13.31 -38.60
C GLU A 372 4.26 12.05 -38.80
N ARG A 373 4.88 11.57 -37.72
CA ARG A 373 5.76 10.39 -37.73
C ARG A 373 5.28 9.33 -36.73
N LYS A 374 5.77 8.10 -36.91
CA LYS A 374 5.60 7.04 -35.92
C LYS A 374 6.70 7.10 -34.88
N ILE A 375 6.32 6.90 -33.63
CA ILE A 375 7.25 6.89 -32.49
C ILE A 375 6.96 5.66 -31.63
N VAL A 376 8.02 4.98 -31.19
CA VAL A 376 7.97 3.99 -30.12
C VAL A 376 8.69 4.54 -28.91
N MET A 377 8.24 4.19 -27.72
CA MET A 377 8.73 4.82 -26.50
C MET A 377 8.65 3.87 -25.32
N THR A 378 9.60 4.05 -24.41
CA THR A 378 9.66 3.36 -23.13
C THR A 378 9.93 4.36 -22.03
N THR A 379 9.37 4.13 -20.86
CA THR A 379 9.64 4.93 -19.68
C THR A 379 9.58 4.05 -18.44
N LYS A 380 10.31 4.47 -17.40
CA LYS A 380 10.29 3.77 -16.12
C LYS A 380 9.12 4.32 -15.28
N PRO A 381 8.14 3.48 -14.91
CA PRO A 381 7.04 3.90 -14.03
C PRO A 381 7.59 4.34 -12.67
N ASN A 382 7.00 5.39 -12.09
CA ASN A 382 7.34 5.81 -10.73
C ASN A 382 6.59 4.96 -9.70
N THR A 383 7.27 3.95 -9.16
CA THR A 383 6.73 3.07 -8.11
C THR A 383 7.15 3.48 -6.69
N LEU A 384 7.97 4.52 -6.54
CA LEU A 384 8.52 4.95 -5.24
C LEU A 384 7.45 5.09 -4.14
N PRO A 385 6.27 5.69 -4.39
CA PRO A 385 5.26 5.88 -3.34
C PRO A 385 4.70 4.57 -2.80
N ILE A 386 4.36 3.65 -3.70
CA ILE A 386 3.83 2.33 -3.31
C ILE A 386 4.94 1.45 -2.73
N ASP A 387 6.19 1.61 -3.18
CA ASP A 387 7.35 0.95 -2.58
C ASP A 387 7.57 1.38 -1.12
N GLN A 388 7.42 2.67 -0.81
CA GLN A 388 7.50 3.18 0.55
C GLN A 388 6.31 2.75 1.42
N GLN A 389 5.11 2.66 0.85
CA GLN A 389 3.95 2.08 1.53
C GLN A 389 4.19 0.61 1.89
N ILE A 390 4.68 -0.19 0.94
CA ILE A 390 5.04 -1.60 1.17
C ILE A 390 6.09 -1.70 2.28
N ALA A 391 7.14 -0.87 2.22
CA ALA A 391 8.19 -0.85 3.23
C ALA A 391 7.62 -0.54 4.63
N ALA A 392 6.78 0.49 4.75
CA ALA A 392 6.15 0.87 6.01
C ALA A 392 5.22 -0.22 6.56
N LEU A 393 4.41 -0.84 5.71
CA LEU A 393 3.53 -1.94 6.10
C LEU A 393 4.33 -3.18 6.53
N THR A 394 5.41 -3.51 5.83
CA THR A 394 6.25 -4.71 6.12
C THR A 394 6.91 -4.64 7.50
N THR A 395 7.20 -3.44 7.99
CA THR A 395 7.83 -3.21 9.30
C THR A 395 6.89 -2.62 10.35
N ALA A 396 5.59 -2.48 10.02
CA ALA A 396 4.55 -2.04 10.94
C ALA A 396 4.50 -2.91 12.21
N GLY A 397 4.37 -2.28 13.37
CA GLY A 397 4.28 -2.98 14.66
C GLY A 397 5.56 -3.68 15.14
N THR A 398 6.67 -3.55 14.40
CA THR A 398 7.96 -4.15 14.80
C THR A 398 9.10 -3.14 14.79
N LYS A 399 9.30 -2.41 13.68
CA LYS A 399 10.41 -1.44 13.51
C LYS A 399 9.95 -0.04 13.12
N THR A 400 8.93 0.09 12.27
CA THR A 400 8.41 1.40 11.89
C THR A 400 7.37 1.83 12.91
N LEU A 401 7.68 2.91 13.63
CA LEU A 401 6.80 3.53 14.61
C LEU A 401 6.33 4.88 14.07
N VAL A 402 5.03 5.05 13.87
CA VAL A 402 4.46 6.39 13.66
C VAL A 402 4.27 7.09 15.01
N TYR A 403 3.85 8.36 14.99
CA TYR A 403 3.77 9.19 16.19
C TYR A 403 3.06 8.49 17.35
N GLY A 404 1.88 7.90 17.14
CA GLY A 404 1.10 7.21 18.17
C GLY A 404 1.56 5.77 18.48
N ASP A 405 2.56 5.23 17.78
CA ASP A 405 3.20 3.96 18.16
C ASP A 405 4.31 4.16 19.21
N LYS A 406 4.80 5.39 19.40
CA LYS A 406 5.84 5.69 20.38
C LYS A 406 5.26 5.66 21.80
N GLY A 407 5.98 5.05 22.74
CA GLY A 407 5.51 4.86 24.12
C GLY A 407 5.14 6.18 24.81
N GLU A 408 5.94 7.24 24.60
CA GLU A 408 5.66 8.57 25.15
C GLU A 408 4.42 9.26 24.56
N ASN A 409 3.94 8.80 23.40
CA ASN A 409 2.81 9.38 22.66
C ASN A 409 1.58 8.46 22.66
N HIS A 410 1.54 7.47 23.56
CA HIS A 410 0.42 6.56 23.66
C HIS A 410 -0.89 7.35 23.89
N GLY A 411 -1.87 7.18 23.00
CA GLY A 411 -3.15 7.89 23.08
C GLY A 411 -3.11 9.34 22.57
N LEU A 412 -2.01 9.78 21.96
CA LEU A 412 -1.85 11.14 21.43
C LEU A 412 -1.80 11.21 19.90
N GLY A 413 -2.03 10.09 19.21
CA GLY A 413 -2.09 10.08 17.75
C GLY A 413 -2.32 8.72 17.14
N PHE A 414 -2.41 8.72 15.82
CA PHE A 414 -2.58 7.54 15.00
C PHE A 414 -1.44 6.52 15.23
N SER A 415 -1.82 5.24 15.30
CA SER A 415 -0.91 4.11 15.50
C SER A 415 -1.03 3.17 14.32
N LEU A 416 0.08 2.91 13.61
CA LEU A 416 0.08 1.97 12.49
C LEU A 416 -0.11 0.54 13.00
N SER A 417 0.52 0.23 14.14
CA SER A 417 0.39 -1.07 14.80
C SER A 417 -1.02 -1.31 15.32
N ARG A 418 -1.63 -0.34 16.02
CA ARG A 418 -2.93 -0.57 16.64
C ARG A 418 -4.08 -0.26 15.71
N THR A 419 -4.10 0.90 15.08
CA THR A 419 -5.26 1.34 14.30
C THR A 419 -5.41 0.63 12.95
N ILE A 420 -4.30 0.34 12.27
CA ILE A 420 -4.34 -0.41 11.01
C ILE A 420 -4.29 -1.92 11.27
N LEU A 421 -3.48 -2.40 12.25
CA LEU A 421 -3.35 -3.84 12.50
C LEU A 421 -4.29 -4.43 13.57
N ALA A 422 -4.60 -3.75 14.67
CA ALA A 422 -5.22 -4.34 15.88
C ALA A 422 -6.75 -4.58 15.85
N HIS A 423 -7.27 -5.01 14.70
CA HIS A 423 -8.60 -5.61 14.63
C HIS A 423 -9.78 -4.71 15.00
N GLY A 424 -9.59 -3.38 15.09
CA GLY A 424 -10.65 -2.44 15.46
C GLY A 424 -11.10 -2.59 16.92
N THR A 425 -10.33 -3.31 17.72
CA THR A 425 -10.62 -3.53 19.15
C THR A 425 -10.48 -2.22 19.93
N GLU A 426 -9.54 -1.38 19.53
CA GLU A 426 -9.30 -0.03 20.01
C GLU A 426 -10.46 0.94 19.76
N LEU A 427 -11.40 0.62 18.86
CA LEU A 427 -12.62 1.42 18.66
C LEU A 427 -13.69 1.17 19.73
N ASN A 428 -13.57 0.08 20.49
CA ASN A 428 -14.46 -0.19 21.61
C ASN A 428 -14.05 0.68 22.80
N PHE A 429 -14.98 1.45 23.36
CA PHE A 429 -14.76 2.32 24.52
C PHE A 429 -14.28 1.58 25.79
N THR A 430 -14.44 0.26 25.86
CA THR A 430 -13.92 -0.57 26.96
C THR A 430 -12.48 -1.03 26.75
N SER A 431 -11.90 -0.80 25.56
CA SER A 431 -10.51 -1.18 25.26
C SER A 431 -9.55 -0.28 26.04
N PRO A 432 -8.46 -0.82 26.62
CA PRO A 432 -7.43 0.00 27.24
C PRO A 432 -6.74 0.94 26.23
N ASP A 433 -6.81 0.62 24.94
CA ASP A 433 -6.25 1.42 23.85
C ASP A 433 -7.23 2.46 23.28
N TYR A 434 -8.46 2.54 23.80
CA TYR A 434 -9.43 3.54 23.35
C TYR A 434 -9.07 4.93 23.85
N PHE A 435 -9.01 5.90 22.95
CA PHE A 435 -8.87 7.31 23.29
C PHE A 435 -9.59 8.21 22.29
N VAL A 436 -9.87 9.43 22.71
CA VAL A 436 -10.45 10.49 21.88
C VAL A 436 -9.49 11.66 21.86
N LEU A 437 -9.00 12.01 20.68
CA LEU A 437 -8.07 13.11 20.48
C LEU A 437 -8.81 14.38 20.10
N SER A 438 -8.34 15.51 20.63
CA SER A 438 -8.73 16.85 20.21
C SER A 438 -7.52 17.59 19.65
N ILE A 439 -7.67 18.28 18.52
CA ILE A 439 -6.61 19.10 17.92
C ILE A 439 -6.18 20.24 18.84
N GLU A 440 -7.01 20.65 19.81
CA GLU A 440 -6.60 21.60 20.85
C GLU A 440 -5.40 21.08 21.66
N MET A 441 -5.35 19.76 21.92
CA MET A 441 -4.24 19.12 22.64
C MET A 441 -2.95 19.06 21.82
N LEU A 442 -3.06 19.16 20.50
CA LEU A 442 -1.92 19.18 19.58
C LEU A 442 -1.40 20.60 19.33
N SER A 443 -2.16 21.62 19.72
CA SER A 443 -1.82 23.01 19.50
C SER A 443 -0.69 23.45 20.43
N SER A 444 0.26 24.22 19.91
CA SER A 444 1.27 24.91 20.73
C SER A 444 0.73 26.19 21.39
N LEU A 445 -0.54 26.56 21.14
CA LEU A 445 -1.15 27.76 21.69
C LEU A 445 -1.70 27.52 23.11
N PRO A 446 -1.79 28.55 23.95
CA PRO A 446 -2.55 28.47 25.19
C PRO A 446 -3.99 28.02 24.93
N SER A 447 -4.50 27.10 25.78
CA SER A 447 -5.84 26.50 25.61
C SER A 447 -6.97 27.52 25.40
N GLN A 448 -6.91 28.68 26.05
CA GLN A 448 -7.93 29.71 25.90
C GLN A 448 -7.95 30.27 24.47
N ILE A 449 -6.76 30.59 23.92
CA ILE A 449 -6.61 31.11 22.56
C ILE A 449 -6.99 30.04 21.53
N ALA A 450 -6.61 28.78 21.77
CA ALA A 450 -6.96 27.67 20.88
C ALA A 450 -8.49 27.51 20.75
N LYS A 451 -9.21 27.53 21.87
CA LYS A 451 -10.69 27.45 21.90
C LYS A 451 -11.34 28.64 21.17
N GLU A 452 -10.84 29.85 21.43
CA GLU A 452 -11.33 31.06 20.77
C GLU A 452 -11.15 31.00 19.25
N ARG A 453 -9.97 30.57 18.77
CA ARG A 453 -9.69 30.42 17.34
C ARG A 453 -10.54 29.31 16.71
N LEU A 454 -10.71 28.18 17.39
CA LEU A 454 -11.54 27.08 16.90
C LEU A 454 -13.00 27.51 16.75
N GLN A 455 -13.55 28.19 17.76
CA GLN A 455 -14.91 28.73 17.70
C GLN A 455 -15.07 29.77 16.58
N TYR A 456 -14.04 30.60 16.36
CA TYR A 456 -14.05 31.56 15.26
C TYR A 456 -14.12 30.87 13.89
N VAL A 457 -13.34 29.81 13.68
CA VAL A 457 -13.37 29.03 12.43
C VAL A 457 -14.75 28.38 12.21
N ARG A 458 -15.36 27.81 13.26
CA ARG A 458 -16.72 27.25 13.21
C ARG A 458 -17.73 28.30 12.72
N ASN A 459 -17.71 29.48 13.32
CA ASN A 459 -18.63 30.57 12.96
C ASN A 459 -18.38 31.08 11.53
N PHE A 460 -17.13 31.12 11.07
CA PHE A 460 -16.77 31.59 9.73
C PHE A 460 -17.25 30.64 8.62
N CYS A 461 -17.15 29.32 8.82
CA CYS A 461 -17.40 28.34 7.76
C CYS A 461 -18.89 28.11 7.46
N HIS A 462 -19.81 28.51 8.35
CA HIS A 462 -21.26 28.34 8.20
C HIS A 462 -21.66 26.92 7.77
N LEU A 463 -21.19 25.91 8.52
CA LEU A 463 -21.45 24.51 8.22
C LEU A 463 -22.91 24.13 8.52
N ASP A 464 -23.50 23.28 7.68
CA ASP A 464 -24.79 22.66 8.00
C ASP A 464 -24.65 21.63 9.15
N PRO A 465 -25.75 21.16 9.77
CA PRO A 465 -25.66 20.24 10.92
C PRO A 465 -24.84 18.97 10.66
N THR A 466 -24.90 18.40 9.46
CA THR A 466 -24.15 17.18 9.11
C THR A 466 -22.66 17.46 8.91
N GLN A 467 -22.34 18.62 8.33
CA GLN A 467 -20.98 19.09 8.15
C GLN A 467 -20.35 19.50 9.48
N GLU A 468 -21.12 20.11 10.40
CA GLU A 468 -20.68 20.47 11.75
C GLU A 468 -20.39 19.23 12.60
N GLU A 469 -21.21 18.18 12.47
CA GLU A 469 -20.93 16.89 13.10
C GLU A 469 -19.62 16.28 12.56
N ALA A 470 -19.43 16.27 11.25
CA ALA A 470 -18.19 15.79 10.62
C ALA A 470 -16.98 16.63 11.02
N PHE A 471 -17.12 17.96 11.12
CA PHE A 471 -16.09 18.86 11.62
C PHE A 471 -15.73 18.55 13.07
N THR A 472 -16.74 18.39 13.94
CA THR A 472 -16.55 18.08 15.37
C THR A 472 -15.84 16.75 15.57
N LYS A 473 -16.27 15.69 14.86
CA LYS A 473 -15.62 14.36 14.87
C LYS A 473 -14.20 14.39 14.31
N SER A 474 -13.87 15.35 13.45
CA SER A 474 -12.54 15.47 12.83
C SER A 474 -11.62 16.47 13.52
N THR A 475 -12.09 17.18 14.54
CA THR A 475 -11.31 18.21 15.24
C THR A 475 -11.27 17.96 16.75
N THR A 476 -12.41 17.77 17.40
CA THR A 476 -12.50 17.69 18.87
C THR A 476 -12.81 16.30 19.40
N ALA A 477 -13.28 15.38 18.54
CA ALA A 477 -13.69 14.03 18.92
C ALA A 477 -13.10 12.96 17.98
N ILE A 478 -11.80 13.00 17.77
CA ILE A 478 -11.10 12.09 16.85
C ILE A 478 -10.85 10.76 17.57
N THR A 479 -11.74 9.79 17.36
CA THR A 479 -11.60 8.45 17.92
C THR A 479 -10.33 7.77 17.40
N VAL A 480 -9.50 7.25 18.31
CA VAL A 480 -8.24 6.54 18.02
C VAL A 480 -7.29 7.27 17.05
N GLY A 481 -7.38 8.60 16.99
CA GLY A 481 -6.54 9.42 16.12
C GLY A 481 -6.87 9.35 14.62
N VAL A 482 -8.01 8.78 14.22
CA VAL A 482 -8.46 8.71 12.80
C VAL A 482 -9.90 9.23 12.66
N SER A 483 -10.14 10.02 11.62
CA SER A 483 -11.49 10.41 11.20
C SER A 483 -11.70 10.10 9.73
N LEU A 484 -12.85 9.49 9.41
CA LEU A 484 -13.27 9.18 8.05
C LEU A 484 -14.55 9.94 7.73
N ILE A 485 -14.50 10.82 6.73
CA ILE A 485 -15.65 11.58 6.25
C ILE A 485 -16.12 10.97 4.94
N HIS A 486 -17.32 10.42 4.95
CA HIS A 486 -18.01 10.00 3.73
C HIS A 486 -19.03 11.06 3.33
N GLY A 487 -18.98 11.49 2.06
CA GLY A 487 -20.00 12.38 1.50
C GLY A 487 -20.31 12.02 0.04
N PRO A 488 -21.58 11.86 -0.33
CA PRO A 488 -22.00 11.77 -1.72
C PRO A 488 -21.60 12.99 -2.57
N PRO A 489 -21.69 12.93 -3.91
CA PRO A 489 -21.52 14.11 -4.75
C PRO A 489 -22.46 15.25 -4.33
N GLY A 490 -21.95 16.48 -4.26
CA GLY A 490 -22.76 17.67 -3.92
C GLY A 490 -22.96 17.96 -2.43
N THR A 491 -22.56 17.08 -1.50
CA THR A 491 -22.81 17.27 -0.04
C THR A 491 -21.81 18.16 0.69
N GLY A 492 -21.01 18.95 -0.05
CA GLY A 492 -20.06 19.89 0.56
C GLY A 492 -18.82 19.28 1.22
N LYS A 493 -18.40 18.05 0.86
CA LYS A 493 -17.14 17.43 1.37
C LYS A 493 -15.93 18.37 1.37
N THR A 494 -15.73 19.08 0.26
CA THR A 494 -14.62 20.03 0.11
C THR A 494 -14.75 21.19 1.10
N THR A 495 -15.97 21.69 1.31
CA THR A 495 -16.27 22.74 2.30
C THR A 495 -15.91 22.28 3.71
N THR A 496 -16.35 21.07 4.10
CA THR A 496 -16.02 20.50 5.42
C THR A 496 -14.50 20.27 5.57
N ALA A 497 -13.84 19.77 4.53
CA ALA A 497 -12.39 19.57 4.54
C ALA A 497 -11.62 20.89 4.70
N VAL A 498 -12.03 21.95 3.99
CA VAL A 498 -11.43 23.29 4.16
C VAL A 498 -11.62 23.79 5.58
N ALA A 499 -12.82 23.63 6.16
CA ALA A 499 -13.06 24.05 7.55
C ALA A 499 -12.11 23.35 8.53
N ILE A 500 -11.93 22.03 8.39
CA ILE A 500 -11.01 21.24 9.23
C ILE A 500 -9.57 21.71 9.06
N VAL A 501 -9.11 21.94 7.83
CA VAL A 501 -7.75 22.43 7.57
C VAL A 501 -7.55 23.83 8.16
N LEU A 502 -8.52 24.74 8.00
CA LEU A 502 -8.49 26.07 8.61
C LEU A 502 -8.40 26.00 10.14
N ALA A 503 -9.13 25.08 10.77
CA ALA A 503 -9.07 24.87 12.21
C ALA A 503 -7.66 24.42 12.64
N MET A 504 -7.08 23.43 11.97
CA MET A 504 -5.72 22.98 12.27
C MET A 504 -4.68 24.11 12.08
N MET A 505 -4.77 24.85 10.98
CA MET A 505 -3.88 25.98 10.71
C MET A 505 -4.01 27.10 11.75
N ALA A 506 -5.24 27.48 12.12
CA ALA A 506 -5.49 28.52 13.11
C ALA A 506 -4.89 28.14 14.48
N LEU A 507 -4.84 26.84 14.77
CA LEU A 507 -4.24 26.24 15.97
C LEU A 507 -2.73 25.98 15.83
N GLN A 508 -2.07 26.48 14.78
CA GLN A 508 -0.63 26.35 14.54
C GLN A 508 -0.12 24.93 14.25
N ILE A 509 -1.03 24.02 13.90
CA ILE A 509 -0.71 22.64 13.57
C ILE A 509 -0.27 22.57 12.11
N LYS A 510 0.86 21.89 11.83
CA LYS A 510 1.31 21.63 10.46
C LYS A 510 0.43 20.56 9.80
N VAL A 511 0.03 20.80 8.56
CA VAL A 511 -0.89 19.94 7.81
C VAL A 511 -0.23 19.49 6.51
N LEU A 512 -0.19 18.17 6.31
CA LEU A 512 0.10 17.58 5.00
C LEU A 512 -1.23 17.32 4.29
N LEU A 513 -1.49 18.06 3.22
CA LEU A 513 -2.73 17.99 2.45
C LEU A 513 -2.49 17.17 1.18
N THR A 514 -3.14 16.01 1.07
CA THR A 514 -2.93 15.10 -0.05
C THR A 514 -4.17 14.73 -0.83
N SER A 515 -4.00 14.47 -2.13
CA SER A 515 -5.00 13.84 -3.00
C SER A 515 -4.35 12.90 -4.01
N ALA A 516 -5.12 11.98 -4.58
CA ALA A 516 -4.65 11.05 -5.60
C ALA A 516 -4.29 11.73 -6.94
N SER A 517 -4.75 12.97 -7.18
CA SER A 517 -4.50 13.69 -8.44
C SER A 517 -4.13 15.16 -8.20
N ASN A 518 -3.35 15.74 -9.11
CA ASN A 518 -3.00 17.18 -9.07
C ASN A 518 -4.26 18.05 -9.00
N LYS A 519 -5.26 17.79 -9.85
CA LYS A 519 -6.54 18.52 -9.85
C LYS A 519 -7.26 18.43 -8.51
N GLY A 520 -7.21 17.27 -7.84
CA GLY A 520 -7.78 17.09 -6.51
C GLY A 520 -7.10 17.98 -5.46
N VAL A 521 -5.76 18.04 -5.48
CA VAL A 521 -4.97 18.92 -4.62
C VAL A 521 -5.27 20.39 -4.93
N ASP A 522 -5.24 20.77 -6.21
CA ASP A 522 -5.42 22.15 -6.65
C ASP A 522 -6.82 22.66 -6.27
N ASN A 523 -7.87 21.86 -6.47
CA ASN A 523 -9.24 22.23 -6.10
C ASN A 523 -9.39 22.53 -4.60
N LEU A 524 -8.81 21.68 -3.73
CA LEU A 524 -8.90 21.84 -2.29
C LEU A 524 -8.03 23.01 -1.80
N THR A 525 -6.85 23.16 -2.37
CA THR A 525 -5.91 24.25 -2.03
C THR A 525 -6.46 25.60 -2.46
N LEU A 526 -7.04 25.68 -3.67
CA LEU A 526 -7.70 26.90 -4.16
C LEU A 526 -8.89 27.28 -3.28
N ALA A 527 -9.71 26.32 -2.86
CA ALA A 527 -10.80 26.56 -1.92
C ALA A 527 -10.30 27.10 -0.58
N LEU A 528 -9.18 26.56 -0.07
CA LEU A 528 -8.52 27.03 1.15
C LEU A 528 -7.99 28.47 1.01
N ILE A 529 -7.25 28.79 -0.05
CA ILE A 529 -6.72 30.14 -0.30
C ILE A 529 -7.86 31.15 -0.43
N ARG A 530 -8.92 30.80 -1.18
CA ARG A 530 -10.10 31.66 -1.32
C ARG A 530 -10.79 31.91 0.02
N ALA A 531 -10.82 30.92 0.91
CA ALA A 531 -11.34 31.11 2.26
C ALA A 531 -10.45 32.06 3.08
N LEU A 532 -9.13 31.87 3.04
CA LEU A 532 -8.17 32.75 3.73
C LEU A 532 -8.22 34.20 3.22
N ASN A 533 -8.40 34.41 1.92
CA ASN A 533 -8.47 35.75 1.35
C ASN A 533 -9.77 36.49 1.69
N ARG A 534 -10.82 35.81 2.18
CA ARG A 534 -12.06 36.44 2.65
C ARG A 534 -11.96 37.01 4.06
N ASP A 535 -10.95 36.59 4.84
CA ASP A 535 -10.83 36.98 6.23
C ASP A 535 -9.37 37.22 6.63
N SER A 536 -9.03 38.50 6.88
CA SER A 536 -7.67 38.92 7.22
C SER A 536 -7.19 38.36 8.56
N ARG A 537 -8.12 38.07 9.50
CA ARG A 537 -7.80 37.52 10.82
C ARG A 537 -7.39 36.07 10.69
N LEU A 538 -8.15 35.25 9.95
CA LEU A 538 -7.75 33.88 9.60
C LEU A 538 -6.43 33.87 8.86
N LYS A 539 -6.25 34.74 7.86
CA LYS A 539 -4.98 34.85 7.12
C LYS A 539 -3.79 35.21 8.02
N SER A 540 -4.01 35.99 9.07
CA SER A 540 -2.94 36.32 10.04
C SER A 540 -2.56 35.14 10.94
N TRP A 541 -3.48 34.20 11.17
CA TRP A 541 -3.21 32.99 11.97
C TRP A 541 -2.66 31.85 11.13
N CYS A 542 -3.16 31.74 9.91
CA CYS A 542 -2.85 30.70 8.95
C CYS A 542 -1.71 31.20 8.06
N GLU A 543 -0.47 30.88 8.44
CA GLU A 543 0.76 31.33 7.76
C GLU A 543 0.88 30.79 6.31
N GLN A 544 2.10 30.45 5.86
CA GLN A 544 2.34 30.05 4.48
C GLN A 544 1.71 28.69 4.13
N VAL A 545 0.94 28.67 3.04
CA VAL A 545 0.47 27.47 2.34
C VAL A 545 1.37 27.27 1.13
N VAL A 546 1.81 26.04 0.87
CA VAL A 546 2.61 25.72 -0.31
C VAL A 546 2.00 24.60 -1.13
N ARG A 547 1.90 24.82 -2.44
CA ARG A 547 1.62 23.78 -3.42
C ARG A 547 2.93 23.12 -3.84
N PHE A 548 3.18 21.95 -3.28
CA PHE A 548 4.39 21.17 -3.54
C PHE A 548 4.16 20.13 -4.63
N ARG A 549 4.55 20.46 -5.86
CA ARG A 549 4.63 19.51 -6.99
C ARG A 549 5.95 18.73 -6.96
N THR A 550 6.18 17.87 -7.96
CA THR A 550 7.44 17.13 -8.08
C THR A 550 8.62 18.10 -8.25
N PRO A 551 9.82 17.80 -7.72
CA PRO A 551 11.03 18.59 -7.94
C PRO A 551 11.31 18.84 -9.42
N SER A 552 11.02 17.84 -10.25
CA SER A 552 10.98 17.91 -11.69
C SER A 552 10.12 19.07 -12.22
N TYR A 553 8.88 19.18 -11.77
CA TYR A 553 7.99 20.28 -12.16
C TYR A 553 8.57 21.62 -11.73
N HIS A 554 9.09 21.72 -10.51
CA HIS A 554 9.71 22.96 -10.03
C HIS A 554 10.86 23.41 -10.93
N MET A 555 11.74 22.49 -11.33
CA MET A 555 12.85 22.79 -12.25
C MET A 555 12.37 23.23 -13.62
N SER A 556 11.30 22.62 -14.14
CA SER A 556 10.68 23.07 -15.38
C SER A 556 10.11 24.50 -15.25
N ALA A 557 9.45 24.79 -14.14
CA ALA A 557 8.86 26.11 -13.87
C ALA A 557 9.93 27.19 -13.69
N VAL A 558 10.97 26.90 -12.90
CA VAL A 558 12.14 27.77 -12.70
C VAL A 558 12.78 28.18 -14.02
N ARG A 559 12.93 27.22 -14.95
CA ARG A 559 13.45 27.47 -16.30
C ARG A 559 12.54 28.37 -17.13
N ALA A 560 11.22 28.16 -17.06
CA ALA A 560 10.25 28.98 -17.79
C ALA A 560 10.16 30.42 -17.23
N GLU A 561 10.29 30.59 -15.91
CA GLU A 561 10.18 31.89 -15.24
C GLU A 561 11.42 32.76 -15.47
N SER A 562 12.63 32.18 -15.43
CA SER A 562 13.90 32.88 -15.72
C SER A 562 14.02 33.31 -17.20
N GLN A 563 13.37 32.61 -18.15
CA GLN A 563 13.30 33.03 -19.56
C GLN A 563 12.44 34.29 -19.79
N ASN A 564 11.63 34.70 -18.81
CA ASN A 564 10.68 35.81 -18.95
C ASN A 564 11.20 37.12 -18.32
N GLN A 565 12.03 37.87 -19.05
CA GLN A 565 11.88 39.34 -18.98
C GLN A 565 10.49 39.66 -19.52
N ARG A 566 9.52 39.93 -18.61
CA ARG A 566 8.12 40.35 -18.86
C ARG A 566 7.62 40.11 -20.30
N PRO A 567 6.85 39.04 -20.58
CA PRO A 567 6.57 38.61 -21.93
C PRO A 567 5.74 39.64 -22.70
N THR A 568 6.35 40.21 -23.74
CA THR A 568 5.68 40.96 -24.80
C THR A 568 4.79 40.01 -25.62
N LEU A 569 3.47 40.13 -25.40
CA LEU A 569 2.41 40.07 -26.42
C LEU A 569 2.64 39.13 -27.63
N ARG A 570 2.77 37.81 -27.43
CA ARG A 570 2.35 36.83 -28.45
C ARG A 570 1.68 35.62 -27.81
N ARG A 571 0.36 35.55 -28.04
CA ARG A 571 -0.59 34.45 -27.83
C ARG A 571 -0.44 33.69 -26.49
N ARG A 572 -1.09 34.23 -25.46
CA ARG A 572 -1.36 33.51 -24.20
C ARG A 572 -2.35 32.36 -24.46
N PRO A 573 -2.14 31.11 -23.99
CA PRO A 573 -3.27 30.35 -23.49
C PRO A 573 -4.00 31.22 -22.49
N ILE A 574 -5.33 31.23 -22.48
CA ILE A 574 -6.09 31.91 -21.44
C ILE A 574 -5.71 31.25 -20.10
N ILE A 575 -4.72 31.79 -19.39
CA ILE A 575 -4.33 31.33 -18.05
C ILE A 575 -5.61 31.41 -17.23
N SER A 576 -6.03 30.27 -16.68
CA SER A 576 -7.28 30.25 -15.94
C SER A 576 -7.13 31.14 -14.70
N GLN A 577 -8.23 31.78 -14.27
CA GLN A 577 -8.20 32.60 -13.06
C GLN A 577 -7.70 31.79 -11.84
N SER A 578 -8.01 30.49 -11.81
CA SER A 578 -7.54 29.56 -10.80
C SER A 578 -6.02 29.39 -10.78
N ASP A 579 -5.36 29.36 -11.95
CA ASP A 579 -3.90 29.21 -12.03
C ASP A 579 -3.21 30.49 -11.53
N LEU A 580 -3.74 31.66 -11.88
CA LEU A 580 -3.24 32.95 -11.37
C LEU A 580 -3.38 33.06 -9.84
N GLU A 581 -4.47 32.54 -9.26
CA GLU A 581 -4.66 32.54 -7.80
C GLU A 581 -3.74 31.54 -7.07
N MET A 582 -3.32 30.47 -7.75
CA MET A 582 -2.46 29.43 -7.20
C MET A 582 -0.97 29.75 -7.34
N GLU A 583 -0.57 30.54 -8.34
CA GLU A 583 0.84 30.86 -8.62
C GLU A 583 1.62 31.34 -7.39
N PRO A 584 1.11 32.29 -6.56
CA PRO A 584 1.86 32.81 -5.41
C PRO A 584 2.17 31.78 -4.32
N ILE A 585 1.52 30.61 -4.35
CA ILE A 585 1.77 29.55 -3.38
C ILE A 585 2.50 28.35 -3.99
N GLN A 586 2.86 28.39 -5.27
CA GLN A 586 3.66 27.32 -5.86
C GLN A 586 5.06 27.34 -5.26
N MET A 587 5.64 26.15 -5.06
CA MET A 587 6.97 26.05 -4.44
C MET A 587 8.04 26.84 -5.22
N HIS A 588 8.02 26.83 -6.55
CA HIS A 588 9.02 27.58 -7.34
C HIS A 588 8.90 29.09 -7.12
N SER A 589 7.68 29.64 -7.11
CA SER A 589 7.44 31.06 -6.84
C SER A 589 7.89 31.44 -5.43
N LEU A 590 7.58 30.62 -4.42
CA LEU A 590 8.01 30.86 -3.04
C LEU A 590 9.54 30.79 -2.88
N VAL A 591 10.22 29.94 -3.65
CA VAL A 591 11.69 29.91 -3.69
C VAL A 591 12.24 31.21 -4.28
N PHE A 592 11.66 31.73 -5.36
CA PHE A 592 12.08 33.02 -5.93
C PHE A 592 11.77 34.21 -5.02
N ASP A 593 10.62 34.21 -4.34
CA ASP A 593 10.31 35.20 -3.30
C ASP A 593 11.38 35.16 -2.20
N HIS A 594 11.77 33.96 -1.74
CA HIS A 594 12.84 33.81 -0.75
C HIS A 594 14.18 34.36 -1.25
N ILE A 595 14.56 34.06 -2.50
CA ILE A 595 15.78 34.57 -3.14
C ILE A 595 15.73 36.11 -3.26
N ALA A 596 14.55 36.68 -3.54
CA ALA A 596 14.36 38.13 -3.63
C ALA A 596 14.48 38.82 -2.27
N GLU A 597 13.95 38.19 -1.20
CA GLU A 597 14.04 38.68 0.18
C GLU A 597 15.47 38.61 0.76
N HIS A 598 16.34 37.73 0.22
CA HIS A 598 17.70 37.48 0.72
C HIS A 598 18.78 37.74 -0.35
N PRO A 599 18.89 38.97 -0.89
CA PRO A 599 19.74 39.26 -2.06
C PRO A 599 21.25 39.12 -1.82
N ASN A 600 21.69 39.08 -0.56
CA ASN A 600 23.10 38.98 -0.17
C ASN A 600 23.45 37.59 0.39
N ASP A 601 22.48 36.67 0.46
CA ASP A 601 22.76 35.31 0.91
C ASP A 601 23.55 34.55 -0.18
N PRO A 602 24.72 33.96 0.14
CA PRO A 602 25.57 33.32 -0.86
C PRO A 602 24.87 32.20 -1.65
N GLU A 603 24.00 31.42 -1.00
CA GLU A 603 23.28 30.32 -1.65
C GLU A 603 22.20 30.86 -2.59
N CYS A 604 21.50 31.93 -2.20
CA CYS A 604 20.49 32.60 -3.04
C CYS A 604 21.10 33.30 -4.26
N VAL A 605 22.25 33.97 -4.09
CA VAL A 605 22.98 34.62 -5.19
C VAL A 605 23.45 33.58 -6.20
N GLU A 606 24.09 32.51 -5.73
CA GLU A 606 24.60 31.46 -6.60
C GLU A 606 23.48 30.70 -7.33
N LEU A 607 22.36 30.43 -6.65
CA LEU A 607 21.21 29.80 -7.31
C LEU A 607 20.64 30.68 -8.42
N ARG A 608 20.54 32.00 -8.20
CA ARG A 608 20.08 32.95 -9.22
C ARG A 608 21.01 32.95 -10.44
N GLU A 609 22.31 33.02 -10.22
CA GLU A 609 23.31 32.98 -11.30
C GLU A 609 23.24 31.68 -12.11
N LEU A 610 23.06 30.54 -11.45
CA LEU A 610 22.90 29.25 -12.14
C LEU A 610 21.60 29.18 -12.95
N CYS A 611 20.49 29.69 -12.42
CA CYS A 611 19.22 29.78 -13.16
C CYS A 611 19.35 30.66 -14.41
N ASP A 612 19.98 31.83 -14.28
CA ASP A 612 20.18 32.77 -15.40
C ASP A 612 21.11 32.21 -16.47
N ARG A 613 22.09 31.37 -16.08
CA ARG A 613 22.95 30.64 -17.02
C ARG A 613 22.22 29.51 -17.75
N ASP A 614 21.39 28.75 -17.04
CA ASP A 614 20.59 27.64 -17.61
C ASP A 614 19.61 28.12 -18.70
N THR A 615 19.20 29.39 -18.63
CA THR A 615 18.31 30.00 -19.62
C THR A 615 19.03 30.70 -20.77
N SER A 616 20.35 30.87 -20.70
CA SER A 616 21.15 31.49 -21.76
C SER A 616 21.48 30.51 -22.89
N ASP A 617 21.14 30.86 -24.14
CA ASP A 617 21.44 30.03 -25.32
C ASP A 617 22.95 29.85 -25.58
N ASN A 618 23.78 30.70 -24.97
CA ASN A 618 25.22 30.76 -25.23
C ASN A 618 26.06 29.86 -24.31
N HIS A 619 25.57 29.51 -23.11
CA HIS A 619 26.34 28.75 -22.11
C HIS A 619 25.44 27.77 -21.31
N PRO A 620 25.03 26.63 -21.91
CA PRO A 620 24.24 25.64 -21.20
C PRO A 620 24.99 25.11 -19.97
N LEU A 621 24.25 24.84 -18.89
CA LEU A 621 24.84 24.27 -17.67
C LEU A 621 25.49 22.91 -17.98
N ASN A 622 26.72 22.73 -17.50
CA ASN A 622 27.36 21.43 -17.54
C ASN A 622 26.76 20.49 -16.46
N LEU A 623 27.13 19.21 -16.47
CA LEU A 623 26.59 18.23 -15.53
C LEU A 623 26.82 18.60 -14.06
N GLN A 624 27.99 19.17 -13.71
CA GLN A 624 28.28 19.60 -12.35
C GLN A 624 27.43 20.80 -11.93
N ASP A 625 27.25 21.77 -12.83
CA ASP A 625 26.38 22.92 -12.60
C ASP A 625 24.93 22.49 -12.38
N VAL A 626 24.43 21.50 -13.15
CA VAL A 626 23.07 20.95 -12.96
C VAL A 626 22.92 20.25 -11.61
N ILE A 627 23.94 19.49 -11.17
CA ILE A 627 23.94 18.86 -9.84
C ILE A 627 23.93 19.94 -8.75
N LYS A 628 24.73 20.98 -8.92
CA LYS A 628 24.84 22.10 -7.98
C LYS A 628 23.53 22.89 -7.89
N LEU A 629 22.92 23.22 -9.03
CA LEU A 629 21.61 23.87 -9.13
C LEU A 629 20.56 23.09 -8.34
N LYS A 630 20.44 21.78 -8.59
CA LYS A 630 19.49 20.92 -7.87
C LYS A 630 19.75 20.89 -6.36
N SER A 631 21.02 20.83 -5.96
CA SER A 631 21.40 20.81 -4.55
C SER A 631 21.05 22.12 -3.84
N LEU A 632 21.36 23.27 -4.44
CA LEU A 632 21.05 24.58 -3.87
C LEU A 632 19.55 24.82 -3.81
N TYR A 633 18.83 24.50 -4.89
CA TYR A 633 17.37 24.57 -4.91
C TYR A 633 16.75 23.72 -3.80
N GLY A 634 17.21 22.48 -3.60
CA GLY A 634 16.73 21.60 -2.53
C GLY A 634 16.96 22.17 -1.12
N LYS A 635 18.07 22.88 -0.89
CA LYS A 635 18.31 23.56 0.40
C LYS A 635 17.30 24.67 0.65
N ILE A 636 17.08 25.54 -0.34
CA ILE A 636 16.11 26.65 -0.21
C ILE A 636 14.69 26.12 -0.05
N VAL A 637 14.30 25.09 -0.82
CA VAL A 637 13.03 24.38 -0.66
C VAL A 637 12.84 23.91 0.79
N SER A 638 13.88 23.34 1.41
CA SER A 638 13.82 22.90 2.81
C SER A 638 13.53 24.06 3.77
N THR A 639 14.14 25.22 3.52
CA THR A 639 13.89 26.46 4.30
C THR A 639 12.46 26.97 4.12
N VAL A 640 11.92 26.96 2.89
CA VAL A 640 10.53 27.35 2.60
C VAL A 640 9.54 26.38 3.26
N LEU A 641 9.77 25.07 3.14
CA LEU A 641 8.94 24.03 3.79
C LEU A 641 8.95 24.14 5.32
N ALA A 642 10.09 24.51 5.92
CA ALA A 642 10.19 24.68 7.37
C ALA A 642 9.24 25.78 7.88
N LYS A 643 9.05 26.85 7.10
CA LYS A 643 8.14 27.97 7.37
C LYS A 643 6.68 27.69 6.99
N SER A 644 6.43 26.70 6.14
CA SER A 644 5.09 26.36 5.67
C SER A 644 4.26 25.66 6.74
N LYS A 645 2.98 26.05 6.87
CA LYS A 645 1.99 25.39 7.74
C LYS A 645 1.20 24.31 7.00
N VAL A 646 0.92 24.52 5.72
CA VAL A 646 0.26 23.53 4.87
C VAL A 646 1.16 23.19 3.72
N VAL A 647 1.44 21.90 3.54
CA VAL A 647 2.09 21.38 2.34
C VAL A 647 1.06 20.60 1.55
N ALA A 648 0.67 21.12 0.39
CA ALA A 648 -0.33 20.52 -0.49
C ALA A 648 0.35 19.79 -1.66
N THR A 649 0.22 18.46 -1.67
CA THR A 649 0.92 17.59 -2.64
C THR A 649 0.12 16.35 -3.03
N THR A 650 0.50 15.64 -4.08
CA THR A 650 -0.17 14.39 -4.44
C THR A 650 0.31 13.25 -3.55
N LEU A 651 -0.51 12.21 -3.34
CA LEU A 651 -0.09 11.01 -2.61
C LEU A 651 1.20 10.40 -3.20
N SER A 652 1.33 10.44 -4.52
CA SER A 652 2.52 9.97 -5.24
C SER A 652 3.78 10.82 -5.07
N ASN A 653 3.66 12.00 -4.45
CA ASN A 653 4.77 12.91 -4.22
C ASN A 653 4.96 13.22 -2.73
N ALA A 654 4.05 12.77 -1.86
CA ALA A 654 4.04 13.11 -0.43
C ALA A 654 5.24 12.57 0.36
N SER A 655 5.95 11.60 -0.20
CA SER A 655 7.14 11.02 0.39
C SER A 655 8.45 11.70 -0.01
N GLN A 656 8.38 12.64 -0.95
CA GLN A 656 9.46 13.55 -1.33
C GLN A 656 9.37 14.79 -0.46
#